data_AF-A0A9P0PPT0-F1
#
_entry.id   AF-A0A9P0PPT0-F1
#
_cell.length_a   1.000
_cell.length_b   1.000
_cell.length_c   1.000
_cell.angle_alpha   90.00
_cell.angle_beta   90.00
_cell.angle_gamma   90.00
#
_symmetry.space_group_name_H-M   'P 1'
#
loop_
_entity.id
_entity.type
_entity.pdbx_description
1 polymer ?
#
loop_
_entity_poly.entity_id
_entity_poly.type
_entity_poly.pdbx_seq_one_letter_code
_entity_poly.pdbx_strand_id
1 'polypeptide(L)'
;MNIWNPMFPEKNRDKQMLATCIAALAIYRMFTIMCFNDTTVDSILTYGDKLHTFMKKTRKRELMGLVDKKLTEDEIDWLLDNENFTVSDVPKKFASPNSWFTVTIEPDVVTGDITAQDDDEEVLNVAKGIQKFCENSNNLGLLQCKDLMVAIWRGQKIYYMFDSRNRGPNGIVAQNGVACILRTLGMKILVDTFLANLPKQGSNHFCIHKVVMVRDICARHREPKQLAEPKLAVTSGGFQRVMPGKTIVRGTISQEDPKFGKGQYVMSAPIAFVALTMSLIHNASVWSKPIIDDIIELGHELYEESLLTLDYDYNPWEGVMDVHMVNNDYTIGVLKANCELRNTIQKGIIDAKRENILNLRQGLEQFFEENTHGIIVTDPLVLAIWEEEQDHGTSLIYMYDPNPRGPMGMPLFTGTACLVTFVNVAMAAEHVISCILEPEKRMGEFTIVPVEIVVGNVRTINKRKRAKTRSSISVLPRCSKLHADEEKKALRRIAENERKRVDNKRRQLMGRKCYYTLKGVDAIIRGYRSQNSGQYSPESRNNQDIPNCIVCLVLHHLVTVENWNAKHIDLILDVGDQLYIDSYIAYGPKDLKLGMENVMRKFFIKHLEIHVTVYKPIIRDIFIPSVLNRVLNVYFHQETFCILNYEDQWVTIIFKSGLFFLFDPHDRDIEGKAPKKDNNEVSAVVLRSNSLVNISDRIIDNFVTGEEEKGQKMFTLWLISVEIQ
;
A
#
# COMPACT_ATOMS: atom_id res chain seq x y z
N MET A 1 15.38 13.25 -14.75
CA MET A 1 15.73 12.90 -16.16
C MET A 1 15.60 14.13 -17.07
N ASN A 2 15.93 14.05 -18.37
CA ASN A 2 15.74 15.12 -19.38
C ASN A 2 15.34 14.50 -20.73
N ILE A 3 14.98 15.30 -21.75
CA ILE A 3 14.52 14.80 -23.06
C ILE A 3 15.55 14.00 -23.87
N TRP A 4 16.83 14.02 -23.50
CA TRP A 4 17.88 13.21 -24.12
C TRP A 4 18.14 11.89 -23.39
N ASN A 5 17.38 11.59 -22.33
CA ASN A 5 17.64 10.41 -21.51
C ASN A 5 17.64 9.12 -22.37
N PRO A 6 18.63 8.21 -22.20
CA PRO A 6 18.73 6.98 -22.97
C PRO A 6 17.50 6.06 -22.88
N MET A 7 16.67 6.18 -21.85
CA MET A 7 15.42 5.43 -21.71
C MET A 7 14.44 5.69 -22.86
N PHE A 8 14.49 6.87 -23.49
CA PHE A 8 13.60 7.23 -24.58
C PHE A 8 14.12 6.64 -25.90
N PRO A 9 13.22 6.24 -26.82
CA PRO A 9 13.61 5.77 -28.15
C PRO A 9 14.55 6.78 -28.81
N GLU A 10 15.64 6.30 -29.40
CA GLU A 10 16.66 7.17 -30.00
C GLU A 10 16.07 8.17 -31.01
N LYS A 11 15.09 7.72 -31.79
CA LYS A 11 14.37 8.55 -32.78
C LYS A 11 13.48 9.65 -32.17
N ASN A 12 13.15 9.57 -30.89
CA ASN A 12 12.32 10.54 -30.18
C ASN A 12 13.13 11.57 -29.41
N ARG A 13 14.37 11.25 -29.00
CA ARG A 13 15.21 12.12 -28.17
C ARG A 13 15.35 13.51 -28.81
N ASP A 14 15.18 14.56 -27.99
CA ASP A 14 15.11 15.98 -28.37
C ASP A 14 13.85 16.42 -29.16
N LYS A 15 13.01 15.50 -29.63
CA LYS A 15 11.84 15.82 -30.47
C LYS A 15 10.51 15.83 -29.71
N GLN A 16 10.53 15.32 -28.48
CA GLN A 16 9.34 15.18 -27.63
C GLN A 16 9.00 16.41 -26.79
N MET A 17 9.69 17.55 -26.97
CA MET A 17 9.53 18.76 -26.15
C MET A 17 8.07 19.26 -26.08
N LEU A 18 7.41 19.47 -27.23
CA LEU A 18 6.00 19.88 -27.29
C LEU A 18 5.09 18.92 -26.49
N ALA A 19 5.27 17.61 -26.70
CA ALA A 19 4.45 16.60 -26.04
C ALA A 19 4.70 16.54 -24.52
N THR A 20 5.94 16.72 -24.08
CA THR A 20 6.27 16.82 -22.64
C THR A 20 5.68 18.07 -21.99
N CYS A 21 5.64 19.20 -22.69
CA CYS A 21 4.96 20.41 -22.21
C CYS A 21 3.44 20.18 -22.05
N ILE A 22 2.79 19.52 -23.01
CA ILE A 22 1.38 19.14 -22.88
C ILE A 22 1.15 18.18 -21.72
N ALA A 23 2.06 17.20 -21.52
CA ALA A 23 1.99 16.28 -20.39
C ALA A 23 2.16 17.00 -19.03
N ALA A 24 3.00 18.02 -18.94
CA ALA A 24 3.17 18.84 -17.73
C ALA A 24 1.86 19.53 -17.34
N LEU A 25 1.18 20.16 -18.32
CA LEU A 25 -0.11 20.81 -18.10
C LEU A 25 -1.20 19.80 -17.69
N ALA A 26 -1.16 18.57 -18.25
CA ALA A 26 -2.07 17.50 -17.86
C ALA A 26 -1.84 17.00 -16.43
N ILE A 27 -0.59 16.80 -16.03
CA ILE A 27 -0.24 16.38 -14.67
C ILE A 27 -0.60 17.45 -13.64
N TYR A 28 -0.40 18.74 -13.97
CA TYR A 28 -0.87 19.84 -13.14
C TYR A 28 -2.41 19.82 -12.94
N ARG A 29 -3.18 19.37 -13.93
CA ARG A 29 -4.64 19.17 -13.78
C ARG A 29 -5.03 17.92 -12.98
N MET A 30 -4.10 16.98 -12.77
CA MET A 30 -4.35 15.75 -12.01
C MET A 30 -4.00 15.89 -10.52
N PHE A 31 -2.89 16.55 -10.21
CA PHE A 31 -2.32 16.57 -8.87
C PHE A 31 -2.36 17.97 -8.24
N THR A 32 -2.41 18.01 -6.91
CA THR A 32 -2.20 19.26 -6.18
C THR A 32 -0.73 19.65 -6.21
N ILE A 33 -0.44 20.95 -6.09
CA ILE A 33 0.94 21.51 -6.14
C ILE A 33 1.89 20.84 -5.12
N MET A 34 1.36 20.34 -4.00
CA MET A 34 2.15 19.66 -2.97
C MET A 34 2.71 18.30 -3.41
N CYS A 35 2.28 17.78 -4.56
CA CYS A 35 2.70 16.48 -5.08
C CYS A 35 3.86 16.55 -6.07
N PHE A 36 4.37 17.73 -6.44
CA PHE A 36 5.50 17.84 -7.36
C PHE A 36 6.83 17.51 -6.67
N ASN A 37 7.40 16.38 -7.07
CA ASN A 37 8.75 15.93 -6.71
C ASN A 37 9.51 15.48 -7.98
N ASP A 38 10.73 14.98 -7.81
CA ASP A 38 11.55 14.37 -8.85
C ASP A 38 10.81 13.31 -9.68
N THR A 39 10.09 12.41 -9.00
CA THR A 39 9.29 11.34 -9.63
C THR A 39 8.19 11.91 -10.53
N THR A 40 7.66 13.08 -10.19
CA THR A 40 6.63 13.75 -10.98
C THR A 40 7.19 14.34 -12.27
N VAL A 41 8.37 14.98 -12.20
CA VAL A 41 9.07 15.51 -13.39
C VAL A 41 9.44 14.37 -14.34
N ASP A 42 9.90 13.26 -13.80
CA ASP A 42 10.23 12.05 -14.54
C ASP A 42 9.00 11.40 -15.19
N SER A 43 7.87 11.43 -14.49
CA SER A 43 6.57 11.01 -15.05
C SER A 43 6.13 11.91 -16.20
N ILE A 44 6.29 13.24 -16.09
CA ILE A 44 5.98 14.19 -17.18
C ILE A 44 6.75 13.84 -18.44
N LEU A 45 8.06 13.59 -18.32
CA LEU A 45 8.89 13.22 -19.45
C LEU A 45 8.44 11.89 -20.07
N THR A 46 8.15 10.88 -19.24
CA THR A 46 7.71 9.55 -19.68
C THR A 46 6.37 9.59 -20.41
N TYR A 47 5.38 10.31 -19.87
CA TYR A 47 4.08 10.46 -20.54
C TYR A 47 4.18 11.33 -21.78
N GLY A 48 5.04 12.35 -21.77
CA GLY A 48 5.32 13.19 -22.94
C GLY A 48 5.92 12.40 -24.10
N ASP A 49 6.90 11.52 -23.85
CA ASP A 49 7.47 10.65 -24.89
C ASP A 49 6.43 9.67 -25.47
N LYS A 50 5.57 9.11 -24.63
CA LYS A 50 4.43 8.27 -25.08
C LYS A 50 3.46 9.06 -25.97
N LEU A 51 3.15 10.31 -25.60
CA LEU A 51 2.30 11.19 -26.39
C LEU A 51 2.97 11.57 -27.73
N HIS A 52 4.26 11.87 -27.73
CA HIS A 52 5.02 12.12 -28.97
C HIS A 52 5.01 10.91 -29.91
N THR A 53 5.23 9.70 -29.37
CA THR A 53 5.13 8.46 -30.15
C THR A 53 3.74 8.27 -30.74
N PHE A 54 2.69 8.63 -29.99
CA PHE A 54 1.32 8.59 -30.49
C PHE A 54 1.07 9.62 -31.60
N MET A 55 1.64 10.82 -31.49
CA MET A 55 1.61 11.85 -32.55
C MET A 55 2.29 11.32 -33.83
N LYS A 56 3.49 10.75 -33.74
CA LYS A 56 4.18 10.11 -34.88
C LYS A 56 3.33 9.05 -35.58
N LYS A 57 2.72 8.14 -34.81
CA LYS A 57 1.85 7.09 -35.36
C LYS A 57 0.56 7.63 -35.97
N THR A 58 0.06 8.76 -35.50
CA THR A 58 -1.14 9.40 -36.05
C THR A 58 -0.81 10.09 -37.36
N ARG A 59 0.30 10.84 -37.38
CA ARG A 59 0.80 11.49 -38.60
C ARG A 59 1.20 10.49 -39.69
N LYS A 60 1.86 9.37 -39.34
CA LYS A 60 2.16 8.27 -40.28
C LYS A 60 0.89 7.79 -41.00
N ARG A 61 -0.19 7.59 -40.25
CA ARG A 61 -1.48 7.13 -40.80
C ARG A 61 -2.14 8.19 -41.68
N GLU A 62 -2.06 9.46 -41.32
CA GLU A 62 -2.56 10.56 -42.16
C GLU A 62 -1.81 10.62 -43.49
N LEU A 63 -0.48 10.54 -43.45
CA LEU A 63 0.37 10.60 -44.65
C LEU A 63 0.14 9.39 -45.58
N MET A 64 -0.01 8.18 -45.02
CA MET A 64 -0.39 6.99 -45.80
C MET A 64 -1.80 7.09 -46.41
N GLY A 65 -2.71 7.85 -45.77
CA GLY A 65 -4.10 8.00 -46.19
C GLY A 65 -4.33 9.06 -47.28
N LEU A 66 -3.31 9.85 -47.64
CA LEU A 66 -3.42 10.84 -48.71
C LEU A 66 -3.39 10.14 -50.08
N VAL A 67 -4.56 10.10 -50.72
CA VAL A 67 -4.87 9.36 -51.95
C VAL A 67 -4.01 9.76 -53.17
N ASP A 68 -3.27 10.87 -53.10
CA ASP A 68 -2.66 11.51 -54.27
C ASP A 68 -1.12 11.55 -54.31
N LYS A 69 -0.37 10.80 -53.47
CA LYS A 69 1.10 10.78 -53.58
C LYS A 69 1.79 9.42 -53.48
N LYS A 70 2.76 9.28 -54.40
CA LYS A 70 3.81 8.27 -54.56
C LYS A 70 4.84 8.24 -53.40
N LEU A 71 4.44 8.47 -52.16
CA LEU A 71 5.35 8.39 -51.03
C LEU A 71 5.41 6.95 -50.55
N THR A 72 6.61 6.37 -50.63
CA THR A 72 6.94 5.07 -50.05
C THR A 72 6.93 5.15 -48.52
N GLU A 73 6.80 3.99 -47.86
CA GLU A 73 6.81 3.94 -46.39
C GLU A 73 8.13 4.47 -45.81
N ASP A 74 9.25 4.23 -46.49
CA ASP A 74 10.57 4.74 -46.11
C ASP A 74 10.65 6.27 -46.20
N GLU A 75 10.04 6.89 -47.22
CA GLU A 75 9.97 8.35 -47.33
C GLU A 75 9.08 8.96 -46.24
N ILE A 76 7.99 8.29 -45.86
CA ILE A 76 7.12 8.73 -44.75
C ILE A 76 7.88 8.63 -43.42
N ASP A 77 8.60 7.54 -43.19
CA ASP A 77 9.39 7.38 -41.97
C ASP A 77 10.55 8.38 -41.91
N TRP A 78 11.17 8.69 -43.05
CA TRP A 78 12.15 9.76 -43.15
C TRP A 78 11.54 11.13 -42.81
N LEU A 79 10.35 11.45 -43.32
CA LEU A 79 9.65 12.70 -42.98
C LEU A 79 9.35 12.79 -41.48
N LEU A 80 8.80 11.73 -40.88
CA LEU A 80 8.49 11.69 -39.44
C LEU A 80 9.72 11.78 -38.54
N ASP A 81 10.87 11.35 -39.05
CA ASP A 81 12.14 11.46 -38.34
C ASP A 81 12.83 12.81 -38.55
N ASN A 82 12.43 13.64 -39.53
CA ASN A 82 13.10 14.92 -39.83
C ASN A 82 12.21 16.17 -39.67
N GLU A 83 10.89 16.02 -39.63
CA GLU A 83 9.95 17.11 -39.36
C GLU A 83 9.65 17.26 -37.86
N ASN A 84 9.53 18.51 -37.41
CA ASN A 84 9.11 18.83 -36.05
C ASN A 84 7.58 18.96 -35.98
N PHE A 85 6.98 18.37 -34.93
CA PHE A 85 5.57 18.58 -34.66
C PHE A 85 5.29 20.00 -34.19
N THR A 86 4.17 20.53 -34.65
CA THR A 86 3.61 21.82 -34.29
C THR A 86 2.41 21.63 -33.35
N VAL A 87 1.92 22.72 -32.76
CA VAL A 87 0.75 22.68 -31.87
C VAL A 87 -0.52 22.14 -32.55
N SER A 88 -0.64 22.26 -33.88
CA SER A 88 -1.77 21.68 -34.63
C SER A 88 -1.73 20.16 -34.72
N ASP A 89 -0.57 19.54 -34.51
CA ASP A 89 -0.42 18.09 -34.55
C ASP A 89 -0.77 17.43 -33.20
N VAL A 90 -0.98 18.24 -32.14
CA VAL A 90 -1.36 17.72 -30.83
C VAL A 90 -2.77 17.14 -30.91
N PRO A 91 -2.98 15.88 -30.49
CA PRO A 91 -4.29 15.27 -30.56
C PRO A 91 -5.29 15.99 -29.66
N LYS A 92 -6.47 16.31 -30.20
CA LYS A 92 -7.57 16.94 -29.45
C LYS A 92 -8.01 16.15 -28.22
N LYS A 93 -7.79 14.84 -28.20
CA LYS A 93 -8.04 13.97 -27.06
C LYS A 93 -6.92 12.95 -26.88
N PHE A 94 -6.44 12.79 -25.65
CA PHE A 94 -5.52 11.72 -25.30
C PHE A 94 -5.81 11.17 -23.89
N ALA A 95 -5.36 9.94 -23.66
CA ALA A 95 -5.56 9.25 -22.39
C ALA A 95 -4.31 9.31 -21.50
N SER A 96 -4.55 9.54 -20.21
CA SER A 96 -3.66 9.23 -19.08
C SER A 96 -4.25 8.00 -18.36
N PRO A 97 -3.50 7.21 -17.57
CA PRO A 97 -3.95 5.93 -17.03
C PRO A 97 -5.40 5.91 -16.50
N ASN A 98 -5.80 6.95 -15.75
CA ASN A 98 -7.10 7.06 -15.09
C ASN A 98 -7.94 8.28 -15.53
N SER A 99 -7.57 8.99 -16.61
CA SER A 99 -8.28 10.20 -17.04
C SER A 99 -8.19 10.44 -18.54
N TRP A 100 -9.25 10.98 -19.13
CA TRP A 100 -9.21 11.51 -20.49
C TRP A 100 -8.97 13.01 -20.44
N PHE A 101 -8.13 13.50 -21.33
CA PHE A 101 -7.91 14.91 -21.53
C PHE A 101 -8.46 15.31 -22.88
N THR A 102 -9.37 16.27 -22.88
CA THR A 102 -9.73 17.01 -24.08
C THR A 102 -8.90 18.28 -24.08
N VAL A 103 -8.09 18.45 -25.12
CA VAL A 103 -7.17 19.57 -25.29
C VAL A 103 -7.56 20.38 -26.50
N THR A 104 -7.65 21.69 -26.30
CA THR A 104 -7.77 22.68 -27.37
C THR A 104 -6.62 23.65 -27.22
N ILE A 105 -5.85 23.82 -28.28
CA ILE A 105 -4.76 24.79 -28.32
C ILE A 105 -5.21 25.91 -29.25
N GLU A 106 -5.30 27.12 -28.70
CA GLU A 106 -5.48 28.35 -29.47
C GLU A 106 -4.06 28.89 -29.76
N PRO A 107 -3.57 28.78 -31.01
CA PRO A 107 -2.21 29.20 -31.33
C PRO A 107 -2.08 30.73 -31.29
N ASP A 108 -0.87 31.21 -30.94
CA ASP A 108 -0.46 32.60 -31.10
C ASP A 108 -1.41 33.66 -30.50
N VAL A 109 -2.06 33.34 -29.37
CA VAL A 109 -2.99 34.26 -28.69
C VAL A 109 -2.28 35.50 -28.14
N VAL A 110 -0.99 35.39 -27.85
CA VAL A 110 -0.12 36.51 -27.51
C VAL A 110 1.17 36.35 -28.30
N THR A 111 1.58 37.40 -28.99
CA THR A 111 2.82 37.44 -29.76
C THR A 111 3.59 38.71 -29.41
N GLY A 112 4.90 38.69 -29.64
CA GLY A 112 5.78 39.80 -29.34
C GLY A 112 7.23 39.55 -29.74
N ASP A 113 8.13 40.41 -29.29
CA ASP A 113 9.57 40.30 -29.54
C ASP A 113 10.34 40.31 -28.21
N ILE A 114 11.29 39.38 -28.04
CA ILE A 114 12.08 39.28 -26.81
C ILE A 114 13.03 40.47 -26.59
N THR A 115 13.25 41.30 -27.61
CA THR A 115 14.11 42.50 -27.58
C THR A 115 13.33 43.80 -27.43
N ALA A 116 11.99 43.74 -27.44
CA ALA A 116 11.14 44.92 -27.25
C ALA A 116 11.39 45.55 -25.87
N GLN A 117 11.47 46.88 -25.85
CA GLN A 117 11.72 47.64 -24.62
C GLN A 117 10.45 47.76 -23.76
N ASP A 118 10.65 48.08 -22.48
CA ASP A 118 9.53 48.23 -21.53
C ASP A 118 8.62 49.43 -21.84
N ASP A 119 9.08 50.40 -22.62
CA ASP A 119 8.32 51.58 -23.09
C ASP A 119 7.65 51.39 -24.46
N ASP A 120 7.91 50.29 -25.17
CA ASP A 120 7.26 50.00 -26.46
C ASP A 120 5.78 49.61 -26.25
N GLU A 121 4.87 50.44 -26.75
CA GLU A 121 3.42 50.23 -26.63
C GLU A 121 2.85 49.34 -27.75
N GLU A 122 3.53 49.24 -28.89
CA GLU A 122 3.06 48.48 -30.05
C GLU A 122 3.50 47.01 -29.99
N VAL A 123 4.71 46.75 -29.49
CA VAL A 123 5.31 45.40 -29.44
C VAL A 123 5.44 44.92 -28.00
N LEU A 124 4.83 43.77 -27.71
CA LEU A 124 4.93 43.15 -26.38
C LEU A 124 6.32 42.54 -26.20
N ASN A 125 6.95 42.81 -25.06
CA ASN A 125 8.04 41.98 -24.54
C ASN A 125 7.49 40.77 -23.76
N VAL A 126 8.35 39.83 -23.37
CA VAL A 126 7.90 38.57 -22.72
C VAL A 126 7.15 38.84 -21.41
N ALA A 127 7.58 39.81 -20.61
CA ALA A 127 6.92 40.15 -19.34
C ALA A 127 5.50 40.69 -19.58
N LYS A 128 5.36 41.68 -20.47
CA LYS A 128 4.05 42.21 -20.89
C LYS A 128 3.18 41.12 -21.52
N GLY A 129 3.79 40.24 -22.33
CA GLY A 129 3.10 39.13 -22.97
C GLY A 129 2.51 38.12 -21.98
N ILE A 130 3.29 37.67 -20.98
CA ILE A 130 2.82 36.76 -19.93
C ILE A 130 1.77 37.44 -19.05
N GLN A 131 1.95 38.73 -18.74
CA GLN A 131 0.95 39.50 -18.00
C GLN A 131 -0.39 39.53 -18.75
N LYS A 132 -0.37 39.96 -20.02
CA LYS A 132 -1.55 39.99 -20.90
C LYS A 132 -2.20 38.61 -21.04
N PHE A 133 -1.38 37.56 -21.12
CA PHE A 133 -1.88 36.19 -21.14
C PHE A 133 -2.64 35.84 -19.85
N CYS A 134 -2.11 36.19 -18.68
CA CYS A 134 -2.71 35.88 -17.39
C CYS A 134 -3.94 36.73 -17.03
N GLU A 135 -4.14 37.90 -17.64
CA GLU A 135 -5.28 38.80 -17.36
C GLU A 135 -6.64 38.17 -17.72
N ASN A 136 -6.69 37.33 -18.76
CA ASN A 136 -7.93 36.75 -19.29
C ASN A 136 -8.36 35.43 -18.62
N SER A 137 -8.00 35.19 -17.36
CA SER A 137 -8.20 33.91 -16.65
C SER A 137 -7.57 32.70 -17.34
N ASN A 138 -6.62 32.91 -18.27
CA ASN A 138 -5.86 31.84 -18.89
C ASN A 138 -4.77 31.38 -17.94
N ASN A 139 -4.85 30.12 -17.52
CA ASN A 139 -3.93 29.57 -16.53
C ASN A 139 -2.94 28.56 -17.10
N LEU A 140 -3.06 28.13 -18.37
CA LEU A 140 -2.19 27.12 -18.99
C LEU A 140 -1.75 27.58 -20.38
N GLY A 141 -0.45 27.72 -20.59
CA GLY A 141 0.11 28.17 -21.85
C GLY A 141 1.36 27.41 -22.27
N LEU A 142 1.66 27.46 -23.56
CA LEU A 142 2.94 27.07 -24.13
C LEU A 142 3.64 28.33 -24.59
N LEU A 143 4.73 28.70 -23.94
CA LEU A 143 5.56 29.82 -24.35
C LEU A 143 6.65 29.29 -25.28
N GLN A 144 6.69 29.81 -26.50
CA GLN A 144 7.62 29.40 -27.54
C GLN A 144 8.41 30.60 -28.05
N CYS A 145 9.73 30.45 -28.16
CA CYS A 145 10.59 31.36 -28.87
C CYS A 145 11.83 30.61 -29.37
N LYS A 146 12.27 30.90 -30.59
CA LYS A 146 13.36 30.16 -31.26
C LYS A 146 13.05 28.65 -31.26
N ASP A 147 13.97 27.84 -30.76
CA ASP A 147 13.84 26.39 -30.63
C ASP A 147 13.40 25.94 -29.22
N LEU A 148 13.05 26.87 -28.32
CA LEU A 148 12.66 26.56 -26.96
C LEU A 148 11.15 26.67 -26.82
N MET A 149 10.55 25.63 -26.26
CA MET A 149 9.16 25.62 -25.82
C MET A 149 9.08 25.17 -24.37
N VAL A 150 8.36 25.94 -23.56
CA VAL A 150 8.12 25.64 -22.14
C VAL A 150 6.63 25.70 -21.84
N ALA A 151 6.17 24.86 -20.92
CA ALA A 151 4.81 24.95 -20.39
C ALA A 151 4.79 25.96 -19.24
N ILE A 152 3.90 26.94 -19.30
CA ILE A 152 3.71 27.94 -18.25
C ILE A 152 2.31 27.84 -17.66
N TRP A 153 2.20 28.01 -16.36
CA TRP A 153 0.89 28.11 -15.70
C TRP A 153 0.91 28.98 -14.46
N ARG A 154 -0.27 29.48 -14.10
CA ARG A 154 -0.48 30.34 -12.94
C ARG A 154 -1.39 29.63 -11.92
N GLY A 155 -0.86 29.42 -10.71
CA GLY A 155 -1.66 29.10 -9.52
C GLY A 155 -2.21 30.38 -8.88
N GLN A 156 -2.76 30.31 -7.66
CA GLN A 156 -3.39 31.49 -7.02
C GLN A 156 -2.45 32.71 -6.91
N LYS A 157 -1.19 32.51 -6.49
CA LYS A 157 -0.17 33.57 -6.31
C LYS A 157 1.23 33.17 -6.81
N ILE A 158 1.32 32.11 -7.60
CA ILE A 158 2.60 31.46 -7.95
C ILE A 158 2.61 31.17 -9.44
N TYR A 159 3.74 31.48 -10.07
CA TYR A 159 4.01 31.19 -11.48
C TYR A 159 4.88 29.95 -11.60
N TYR A 160 4.55 29.12 -12.58
CA TYR A 160 5.26 27.87 -12.85
C TYR A 160 5.73 27.83 -14.31
N MET A 161 6.90 27.26 -14.51
CA MET A 161 7.45 26.97 -15.84
C MET A 161 8.07 25.57 -15.83
N PHE A 162 7.59 24.68 -16.69
CA PHE A 162 8.23 23.40 -16.94
C PHE A 162 9.13 23.50 -18.15
N ASP A 163 10.39 23.10 -17.97
CA ASP A 163 11.40 23.00 -19.01
C ASP A 163 11.98 21.59 -19.01
N SER A 164 11.89 20.92 -20.16
CA SER A 164 12.23 19.50 -20.32
C SER A 164 13.71 19.26 -20.67
N ARG A 165 14.46 20.34 -20.97
CA ARG A 165 15.89 20.28 -21.32
C ARG A 165 16.79 20.27 -20.08
N ASN A 166 18.11 20.30 -20.29
CA ASN A 166 19.09 20.19 -19.23
C ASN A 166 19.17 21.51 -18.44
N ARG A 167 18.61 21.51 -17.23
CA ARG A 167 18.62 22.66 -16.32
C ARG A 167 19.33 22.31 -15.01
N GLY A 168 20.05 23.30 -14.48
CA GLY A 168 20.64 23.25 -13.16
C GLY A 168 19.62 23.60 -12.06
N PRO A 169 20.05 23.61 -10.78
CA PRO A 169 19.18 23.89 -9.64
C PRO A 169 18.46 25.25 -9.69
N ASN A 170 19.03 26.22 -10.40
CA ASN A 170 18.46 27.56 -10.60
C ASN A 170 17.54 27.66 -11.83
N GLY A 171 17.27 26.55 -12.53
CA GLY A 171 16.46 26.53 -13.75
C GLY A 171 17.19 27.03 -15.01
N ILE A 172 18.49 27.30 -14.95
CA ILE A 172 19.30 27.76 -16.09
C ILE A 172 20.01 26.57 -16.75
N VAL A 173 20.34 26.68 -18.05
CA VAL A 173 21.08 25.66 -18.81
C VAL A 173 22.31 25.15 -18.05
N ALA A 174 22.43 23.83 -17.91
CA ALA A 174 23.59 23.17 -17.33
C ALA A 174 23.97 21.92 -18.14
N GLN A 175 25.27 21.65 -18.32
CA GLN A 175 25.75 20.55 -19.18
C GLN A 175 25.20 19.18 -18.74
N ASN A 176 25.21 18.90 -17.44
CA ASN A 176 24.67 17.67 -16.84
C ASN A 176 23.33 17.93 -16.13
N GLY A 177 22.54 18.86 -16.66
CA GLY A 177 21.26 19.24 -16.08
C GLY A 177 20.14 18.23 -16.29
N VAL A 178 19.06 18.42 -15.54
CA VAL A 178 17.81 17.65 -15.63
C VAL A 178 16.66 18.57 -16.03
N ALA A 179 15.55 17.99 -16.49
CA ALA A 179 14.30 18.74 -16.62
C ALA A 179 13.87 19.27 -15.26
N CYS A 180 13.15 20.40 -15.24
CA CYS A 180 12.71 21.02 -14.00
C CYS A 180 11.36 21.71 -14.14
N ILE A 181 10.67 21.85 -13.00
CA ILE A 181 9.59 22.80 -12.83
C ILE A 181 10.13 23.96 -11.98
N LEU A 182 10.26 25.14 -12.59
CA LEU A 182 10.57 26.36 -11.88
C LEU A 182 9.30 26.91 -11.23
N ARG A 183 9.38 27.23 -9.92
CA ARG A 183 8.29 27.81 -9.13
C ARG A 183 8.72 29.17 -8.61
N THR A 184 7.97 30.24 -8.94
CA THR A 184 8.33 31.61 -8.54
C THR A 184 7.12 32.40 -8.04
N LEU A 185 7.34 33.30 -7.07
CA LEU A 185 6.31 34.23 -6.60
C LEU A 185 6.15 35.43 -7.54
N GLY A 186 7.22 35.84 -8.22
CA GLY A 186 7.24 36.99 -9.11
C GLY A 186 7.51 36.59 -10.56
N MET A 187 6.72 37.15 -11.48
CA MET A 187 6.84 36.91 -12.92
C MET A 187 8.24 37.24 -13.47
N LYS A 188 8.92 38.23 -12.89
CA LYS A 188 10.26 38.65 -13.33
C LYS A 188 11.26 37.50 -13.36
N ILE A 189 11.30 36.68 -12.31
CA ILE A 189 12.26 35.56 -12.23
C ILE A 189 11.96 34.53 -13.34
N LEU A 190 10.69 34.23 -13.58
CA LEU A 190 10.28 33.32 -14.65
C LEU A 190 10.72 33.84 -16.04
N VAL A 191 10.51 35.14 -16.30
CA VAL A 191 10.92 35.81 -17.54
C VAL A 191 12.44 35.77 -17.71
N ASP A 192 13.18 36.16 -16.67
CA ASP A 192 14.64 36.19 -16.69
C ASP A 192 15.21 34.78 -16.95
N THR A 193 14.65 33.74 -16.31
CA THR A 193 15.07 32.35 -16.54
C THR A 193 14.75 31.89 -17.96
N PHE A 194 13.55 32.19 -18.49
CA PHE A 194 13.19 31.85 -19.86
C PHE A 194 14.15 32.48 -20.87
N LEU A 195 14.38 33.79 -20.76
CA LEU A 195 15.27 34.54 -21.65
C LEU A 195 16.71 34.02 -21.60
N ALA A 196 17.22 33.71 -20.39
CA ALA A 196 18.56 33.16 -20.21
C ALA A 196 18.75 31.76 -20.81
N ASN A 197 17.67 31.01 -21.02
CA ASN A 197 17.69 29.67 -21.61
C ASN A 197 17.51 29.67 -23.14
N LEU A 198 17.25 30.81 -23.77
CA LEU A 198 17.08 30.89 -25.22
C LEU A 198 18.41 30.68 -25.97
N PRO A 199 18.40 29.98 -27.12
CA PRO A 199 19.58 29.90 -27.96
C PRO A 199 19.95 31.28 -28.53
N LYS A 200 21.20 31.44 -28.95
CA LYS A 200 21.69 32.70 -29.55
C LYS A 200 21.04 32.98 -30.91
N GLN A 201 20.94 31.96 -31.76
CA GLN A 201 20.42 32.06 -33.12
C GLN A 201 18.92 31.76 -33.19
N GLY A 202 18.22 32.36 -34.15
CA GLY A 202 16.79 32.16 -34.39
C GLY A 202 16.00 33.47 -34.35
N SER A 203 14.72 33.41 -34.69
CA SER A 203 13.81 34.56 -34.63
C SER A 203 13.60 35.01 -33.18
N ASN A 204 13.66 36.32 -32.94
CA ASN A 204 13.36 36.92 -31.64
C ASN A 204 11.86 37.05 -31.37
N HIS A 205 11.02 36.68 -32.35
CA HIS A 205 9.59 36.60 -32.17
C HIS A 205 9.25 35.49 -31.16
N PHE A 206 8.46 35.83 -30.13
CA PHE A 206 7.88 34.84 -29.23
C PHE A 206 6.36 34.79 -29.41
N CYS A 207 5.80 33.63 -29.11
CA CYS A 207 4.36 33.45 -29.00
C CYS A 207 3.99 32.64 -27.77
N ILE A 208 2.78 32.87 -27.28
CA ILE A 208 2.15 32.06 -26.24
C ILE A 208 0.92 31.42 -26.87
N HIS A 209 0.89 30.09 -26.92
CA HIS A 209 -0.30 29.34 -27.27
C HIS A 209 -1.11 29.09 -26.00
N LYS A 210 -2.42 29.35 -26.05
CA LYS A 210 -3.32 29.06 -24.93
C LYS A 210 -3.76 27.62 -24.99
N VAL A 211 -3.66 26.92 -23.86
CA VAL A 211 -4.09 25.53 -23.75
C VAL A 211 -5.33 25.47 -22.86
N VAL A 212 -6.46 25.11 -23.46
CA VAL A 212 -7.67 24.73 -22.73
C VAL A 212 -7.65 23.22 -22.56
N MET A 213 -7.65 22.77 -21.31
CA MET A 213 -7.59 21.36 -20.99
C MET A 213 -8.72 21.01 -20.01
N VAL A 214 -9.62 20.15 -20.47
CA VAL A 214 -10.70 19.59 -19.68
C VAL A 214 -10.34 18.16 -19.31
N ARG A 215 -10.35 17.88 -18.02
CA ARG A 215 -10.13 16.55 -17.47
C ARG A 215 -11.49 15.88 -17.30
N ASP A 216 -11.67 14.76 -17.96
CA ASP A 216 -12.79 13.86 -17.71
C ASP A 216 -12.29 12.63 -16.94
N ILE A 217 -13.05 12.22 -15.94
CA ILE A 217 -12.82 10.92 -15.29
C ILE A 217 -13.01 9.86 -16.36
N CYS A 218 -12.05 8.97 -16.48
CA CYS A 218 -12.12 7.88 -17.43
C CYS A 218 -13.18 6.86 -16.97
N ALA A 219 -14.46 7.16 -17.20
CA ALA A 219 -15.56 6.21 -17.07
C ALA A 219 -15.47 5.22 -18.24
N ARG A 220 -14.46 4.35 -18.23
CA ARG A 220 -14.38 3.27 -19.22
C ARG A 220 -15.39 2.18 -18.87
N HIS A 221 -16.65 2.39 -19.26
CA HIS A 221 -17.38 1.36 -20.00
C HIS A 221 -16.67 1.27 -21.35
N ARG A 222 -15.87 0.23 -21.56
CA ARG A 222 -15.31 -0.05 -22.89
C ARG A 222 -16.38 -0.78 -23.68
N GLU A 223 -17.01 -0.12 -24.64
CA GLU A 223 -17.60 -0.87 -25.75
C GLU A 223 -16.47 -1.54 -26.54
N PRO A 224 -16.62 -2.83 -26.89
CA PRO A 224 -15.58 -3.59 -27.53
C PRO A 224 -15.23 -2.97 -28.88
N LYS A 225 -13.95 -2.70 -29.11
CA LYS A 225 -13.46 -2.46 -30.47
C LYS A 225 -13.84 -3.69 -31.31
N GLN A 226 -14.54 -3.49 -32.42
CA GLN A 226 -14.52 -4.48 -33.51
C GLN A 226 -13.06 -4.61 -33.96
N LEU A 227 -12.40 -5.61 -33.42
CA LEU A 227 -11.24 -6.24 -34.02
C LEU A 227 -11.72 -6.75 -35.38
N ALA A 228 -10.95 -6.50 -36.44
CA ALA A 228 -11.06 -7.32 -37.64
C ALA A 228 -11.21 -8.77 -37.20
N GLU A 229 -12.17 -9.50 -37.80
CA GLU A 229 -12.55 -10.86 -37.36
C GLU A 229 -11.33 -11.59 -36.82
N PRO A 230 -11.29 -11.92 -35.52
CA PRO A 230 -10.19 -12.69 -35.01
C PRO A 230 -10.17 -13.96 -35.83
N LYS A 231 -9.11 -14.14 -36.64
CA LYS A 231 -8.81 -15.45 -37.20
C LYS A 231 -8.90 -16.40 -36.02
N LEU A 232 -9.86 -17.32 -36.08
CA LEU A 232 -10.13 -18.34 -35.09
C LEU A 232 -8.81 -19.05 -34.75
N ALA A 233 -8.18 -18.57 -33.70
CA ALA A 233 -7.07 -19.19 -33.02
C ALA A 233 -6.93 -18.44 -31.69
N VAL A 234 -7.62 -18.94 -30.66
CA VAL A 234 -7.21 -18.71 -29.27
C VAL A 234 -5.76 -19.18 -29.20
N THR A 235 -4.85 -18.24 -29.41
CA THR A 235 -3.42 -18.49 -29.31
C THR A 235 -3.14 -18.46 -27.82
N SER A 236 -3.13 -19.66 -27.23
CA SER A 236 -2.58 -19.94 -25.90
C SER A 236 -1.46 -18.95 -25.58
N GLY A 237 -1.52 -18.25 -24.43
CA GLY A 237 -0.57 -17.20 -24.03
C GLY A 237 0.90 -17.63 -23.92
N GLY A 238 1.25 -18.81 -24.42
CA GLY A 238 2.55 -19.45 -24.31
C GLY A 238 2.49 -20.79 -23.59
N PHE A 239 1.29 -21.29 -23.23
CA PHE A 239 1.16 -22.59 -22.57
C PHE A 239 1.56 -23.72 -23.51
N GLN A 240 2.51 -24.51 -23.06
CA GLN A 240 2.98 -25.73 -23.69
C GLN A 240 2.33 -26.93 -22.99
N ARG A 241 1.88 -27.91 -23.77
CA ARG A 241 1.34 -29.15 -23.22
C ARG A 241 2.48 -30.02 -22.71
N VAL A 242 2.47 -30.32 -21.42
CA VAL A 242 3.43 -31.23 -20.78
C VAL A 242 2.98 -32.67 -20.98
N MET A 243 1.71 -32.94 -20.65
CA MET A 243 1.06 -34.24 -20.78
C MET A 243 -0.47 -34.04 -20.86
N PRO A 244 -1.29 -35.08 -21.13
CA PRO A 244 -2.74 -34.94 -21.06
C PRO A 244 -3.17 -34.38 -19.70
N GLY A 245 -3.95 -33.29 -19.72
CA GLY A 245 -4.46 -32.65 -18.52
C GLY A 245 -3.48 -31.74 -17.76
N LYS A 246 -2.24 -31.55 -18.26
CA LYS A 246 -1.24 -30.64 -17.68
C LYS A 246 -0.61 -29.75 -18.74
N THR A 247 -0.67 -28.44 -18.54
CA THR A 247 0.05 -27.45 -19.38
C THR A 247 0.90 -26.52 -18.52
N ILE A 248 1.87 -25.86 -19.13
CA ILE A 248 2.81 -24.98 -18.44
C ILE A 248 3.16 -23.76 -19.29
N VAL A 249 3.28 -22.60 -18.66
CA VAL A 249 4.00 -21.44 -19.21
C VAL A 249 5.13 -21.07 -18.25
N ARG A 250 6.29 -20.74 -18.79
CA ARG A 250 7.51 -20.44 -18.00
C ARG A 250 7.98 -19.03 -18.27
N GLY A 251 8.44 -18.36 -17.22
CA GLY A 251 9.12 -17.07 -17.31
C GLY A 251 10.53 -17.19 -17.89
N THR A 252 11.31 -16.14 -17.69
CA THR A 252 12.75 -16.09 -17.95
C THR A 252 13.58 -16.06 -16.67
N ILE A 253 12.98 -15.69 -15.54
CA ILE A 253 13.63 -15.62 -14.22
C ILE A 253 12.92 -16.52 -13.19
N SER A 254 13.55 -16.70 -12.03
CA SER A 254 12.94 -17.31 -10.84
C SER A 254 13.23 -16.45 -9.62
N GLN A 255 12.66 -16.80 -8.47
CA GLN A 255 13.00 -16.10 -7.21
C GLN A 255 14.48 -16.23 -6.81
N GLU A 256 15.20 -17.21 -7.36
CA GLU A 256 16.63 -17.44 -7.10
C GLU A 256 17.53 -16.72 -8.12
N ASP A 257 16.96 -15.84 -8.97
CA ASP A 257 17.75 -15.06 -9.91
C ASP A 257 18.75 -14.16 -9.15
N PRO A 258 20.05 -14.14 -9.53
CA PRO A 258 21.07 -13.35 -8.86
C PRO A 258 20.74 -11.87 -8.71
N LYS A 259 19.89 -11.30 -9.57
CA LYS A 259 19.50 -9.89 -9.51
C LYS A 259 18.79 -9.50 -8.21
N PHE A 260 18.14 -10.46 -7.53
CA PHE A 260 17.44 -10.22 -6.26
C PHE A 260 18.35 -10.38 -5.04
N GLY A 261 19.48 -11.09 -5.18
CA GLY A 261 20.43 -11.33 -4.09
C GLY A 261 19.82 -12.04 -2.88
N LYS A 262 18.77 -12.87 -3.07
CA LYS A 262 18.06 -13.59 -1.99
C LYS A 262 18.37 -15.08 -2.00
N GLY A 263 18.27 -15.71 -0.83
CA GLY A 263 18.37 -17.16 -0.67
C GLY A 263 17.15 -17.92 -1.18
N GLN A 264 17.25 -19.25 -1.22
CA GLN A 264 16.16 -20.12 -1.66
C GLN A 264 14.89 -19.92 -0.82
N TYR A 265 13.74 -19.94 -1.48
CA TYR A 265 12.40 -19.85 -0.89
C TYR A 265 12.04 -18.52 -0.20
N VAL A 266 13.00 -17.61 0.03
CA VAL A 266 12.86 -16.39 0.86
C VAL A 266 11.70 -15.50 0.44
N MET A 267 11.43 -15.37 -0.87
CA MET A 267 10.40 -14.48 -1.42
C MET A 267 9.11 -15.20 -1.85
N SER A 268 9.00 -16.50 -1.57
CA SER A 268 7.90 -17.32 -2.11
C SER A 268 6.51 -16.84 -1.68
N ALA A 269 6.37 -16.39 -0.44
CA ALA A 269 5.09 -15.93 0.10
C ALA A 269 4.61 -14.60 -0.53
N PRO A 270 5.41 -13.51 -0.57
CA PRO A 270 5.05 -12.30 -1.32
C PRO A 270 4.73 -12.56 -2.80
N ILE A 271 5.50 -13.41 -3.47
CA ILE A 271 5.25 -13.77 -4.86
C ILE A 271 3.90 -14.49 -5.02
N ALA A 272 3.54 -15.38 -4.08
CA ALA A 272 2.25 -16.05 -4.10
C ALA A 272 1.08 -15.05 -3.98
N PHE A 273 1.18 -14.03 -3.13
CA PHE A 273 0.18 -12.96 -3.00
C PHE A 273 -0.01 -12.20 -4.33
N VAL A 274 1.10 -11.82 -4.96
CA VAL A 274 1.08 -11.12 -6.25
C VAL A 274 0.48 -12.01 -7.34
N ALA A 275 0.86 -13.28 -7.42
CA ALA A 275 0.31 -14.22 -8.40
C ALA A 275 -1.22 -14.35 -8.27
N LEU A 276 -1.72 -14.52 -7.05
CA LEU A 276 -3.17 -14.58 -6.82
C LEU A 276 -3.87 -13.25 -7.13
N THR A 277 -3.22 -12.11 -6.91
CA THR A 277 -3.80 -10.82 -7.29
C THR A 277 -3.85 -10.65 -8.81
N MET A 278 -2.80 -11.09 -9.50
CA MET A 278 -2.73 -11.05 -10.97
C MET A 278 -3.80 -11.93 -11.62
N SER A 279 -4.26 -13.01 -10.98
CA SER A 279 -5.36 -13.84 -11.53
C SER A 279 -6.71 -13.13 -11.50
N LEU A 280 -6.89 -12.13 -10.63
CA LEU A 280 -8.06 -11.25 -10.64
C LEU A 280 -7.94 -10.10 -11.66
N ILE A 281 -6.72 -9.68 -11.99
CA ILE A 281 -6.46 -8.60 -12.95
C ILE A 281 -6.48 -9.12 -14.40
N HIS A 282 -5.93 -10.32 -14.62
CA HIS A 282 -5.75 -10.93 -15.93
C HIS A 282 -6.20 -12.39 -15.93
N ASN A 283 -6.96 -12.80 -16.95
CA ASN A 283 -7.33 -14.22 -17.14
C ASN A 283 -6.07 -15.10 -17.24
N ALA A 284 -5.99 -16.13 -16.40
CA ALA A 284 -4.78 -16.95 -16.30
C ALA A 284 -4.45 -17.74 -17.58
N SER A 285 -5.45 -18.07 -18.41
CA SER A 285 -5.27 -18.81 -19.68
C SER A 285 -4.48 -18.04 -20.74
N VAL A 286 -4.37 -16.71 -20.61
CA VAL A 286 -3.62 -15.84 -21.53
C VAL A 286 -2.30 -15.37 -20.95
N TRP A 287 -1.89 -15.86 -19.78
CA TRP A 287 -0.62 -15.49 -19.19
C TRP A 287 0.54 -15.93 -20.09
N SER A 288 1.51 -15.02 -20.20
CA SER A 288 2.69 -15.16 -21.04
C SER A 288 3.95 -14.98 -20.21
N LYS A 289 5.12 -15.28 -20.79
CA LYS A 289 6.41 -15.18 -20.08
C LYS A 289 6.61 -13.83 -19.36
N PRO A 290 6.30 -12.67 -19.99
CA PRO A 290 6.40 -11.37 -19.32
C PRO A 290 5.54 -11.28 -18.06
N ILE A 291 4.30 -11.82 -18.07
CA ILE A 291 3.44 -11.80 -16.87
C ILE A 291 4.04 -12.68 -15.77
N ILE A 292 4.65 -13.82 -16.12
CA ILE A 292 5.33 -14.68 -15.14
C ILE A 292 6.50 -13.92 -14.50
N ASP A 293 7.29 -13.19 -15.28
CA ASP A 293 8.44 -12.43 -14.78
C ASP A 293 8.00 -11.21 -13.95
N ASP A 294 6.98 -10.46 -14.40
CA ASP A 294 6.40 -9.33 -13.68
C ASP A 294 5.92 -9.74 -12.28
N ILE A 295 5.32 -10.93 -12.14
CA ILE A 295 4.89 -11.47 -10.84
C ILE A 295 6.07 -11.66 -9.88
N ILE A 296 7.23 -12.10 -10.38
CA ILE A 296 8.44 -12.24 -9.55
C ILE A 296 8.95 -10.84 -9.14
N GLU A 297 9.02 -9.89 -10.06
CA GLU A 297 9.53 -8.54 -9.79
C GLU A 297 8.65 -7.80 -8.78
N LEU A 298 7.34 -7.80 -8.98
CA LEU A 298 6.37 -7.25 -8.02
C LEU A 298 6.39 -8.00 -6.68
N GLY A 299 6.64 -9.30 -6.69
CA GLY A 299 6.80 -10.09 -5.46
C GLY A 299 8.04 -9.70 -4.67
N HIS A 300 9.15 -9.37 -5.34
CA HIS A 300 10.34 -8.81 -4.70
C HIS A 300 10.08 -7.41 -4.14
N GLU A 301 9.36 -6.54 -4.86
CA GLU A 301 8.94 -5.24 -4.32
C GLU A 301 8.09 -5.39 -3.06
N LEU A 302 7.10 -6.30 -3.08
CA LEU A 302 6.27 -6.60 -1.91
C LEU A 302 7.07 -7.22 -0.76
N TYR A 303 8.09 -8.03 -1.07
CA TYR A 303 9.01 -8.56 -0.07
C TYR A 303 9.77 -7.44 0.64
N GLU A 304 10.36 -6.50 -0.11
CA GLU A 304 11.08 -5.34 0.44
C GLU A 304 10.13 -4.43 1.25
N GLU A 305 8.92 -4.19 0.75
CA GLU A 305 7.90 -3.43 1.50
C GLU A 305 7.50 -4.14 2.81
N SER A 306 7.38 -5.47 2.78
CA SER A 306 7.08 -6.28 3.97
C SER A 306 8.24 -6.26 4.96
N LEU A 307 9.49 -6.25 4.49
CA LEU A 307 10.68 -6.12 5.35
C LEU A 307 10.69 -4.82 6.15
N LEU A 308 10.31 -3.70 5.51
CA LEU A 308 10.22 -2.40 6.17
C LEU A 308 9.22 -2.43 7.34
N THR A 309 8.19 -3.28 7.26
CA THR A 309 7.20 -3.47 8.33
C THR A 309 7.68 -4.41 9.45
N LEU A 310 8.61 -5.33 9.16
CA LEU A 310 9.00 -6.42 10.06
C LEU A 310 10.14 -6.08 11.05
N ASP A 311 10.89 -4.99 10.81
CA ASP A 311 11.98 -4.49 11.68
C ASP A 311 12.98 -5.58 12.14
N TYR A 312 13.69 -5.41 13.27
CA TYR A 312 14.70 -6.35 13.80
C TYR A 312 14.22 -7.77 14.19
N ASP A 313 12.94 -8.14 13.97
CA ASP A 313 12.39 -9.47 14.29
C ASP A 313 12.60 -10.52 13.20
N TYR A 314 12.90 -10.08 11.98
CA TYR A 314 13.16 -10.97 10.86
C TYR A 314 14.64 -10.87 10.50
N ASN A 315 15.36 -11.98 10.62
CA ASN A 315 16.72 -12.08 10.09
C ASN A 315 16.64 -12.47 8.61
N PRO A 316 16.83 -11.55 7.65
CA PRO A 316 16.76 -11.85 6.22
C PRO A 316 17.85 -12.82 5.75
N TRP A 317 18.87 -13.06 6.57
CA TRP A 317 19.97 -13.98 6.28
C TRP A 317 19.74 -15.41 6.80
N GLU A 318 18.74 -15.63 7.66
CA GLU A 318 18.45 -16.94 8.27
C GLU A 318 16.98 -17.40 8.14
N GLY A 319 16.03 -16.49 7.87
CA GLY A 319 14.60 -16.78 7.85
C GLY A 319 13.96 -16.77 6.46
N VAL A 320 13.02 -17.68 6.20
CA VAL A 320 12.08 -17.60 5.06
C VAL A 320 10.86 -16.78 5.49
N MET A 321 10.41 -15.84 4.66
CA MET A 321 9.25 -15.00 4.98
C MET A 321 7.97 -15.83 4.95
N ASP A 322 7.30 -15.95 6.10
CA ASP A 322 6.04 -16.69 6.23
C ASP A 322 4.87 -15.89 5.63
N VAL A 323 3.80 -16.59 5.21
CA VAL A 323 2.59 -15.96 4.65
C VAL A 323 1.94 -14.94 5.59
N HIS A 324 2.10 -15.08 6.91
CA HIS A 324 1.59 -14.14 7.91
C HIS A 324 2.52 -12.95 8.20
N MET A 325 3.66 -12.87 7.51
CA MET A 325 4.63 -11.78 7.57
C MET A 325 4.53 -10.84 6.37
N VAL A 326 3.84 -11.25 5.30
CA VAL A 326 3.64 -10.43 4.10
C VAL A 326 2.64 -9.31 4.37
N ASN A 327 2.90 -8.11 3.85
CA ASN A 327 1.93 -7.02 3.87
C ASN A 327 0.68 -7.41 3.08
N ASN A 328 -0.48 -7.39 3.75
CA ASN A 328 -1.75 -7.72 3.11
C ASN A 328 -2.27 -6.59 2.21
N ASP A 329 -1.93 -5.34 2.52
CA ASP A 329 -2.24 -4.16 1.73
C ASP A 329 -1.01 -3.71 0.96
N TYR A 330 -1.11 -3.65 -0.37
CA TYR A 330 -0.02 -3.22 -1.24
C TYR A 330 -0.54 -2.69 -2.57
N THR A 331 0.37 -2.15 -3.38
CA THR A 331 0.03 -1.58 -4.69
C THR A 331 0.69 -2.34 -5.83
N ILE A 332 -0.10 -2.69 -6.85
CA ILE A 332 0.42 -3.13 -8.15
C ILE A 332 0.15 -2.01 -9.16
N GLY A 333 1.19 -1.24 -9.48
CA GLY A 333 1.08 -0.04 -10.30
C GLY A 333 0.14 1.00 -9.67
N VAL A 334 -1.06 1.20 -10.24
CA VAL A 334 -2.08 2.14 -9.72
C VAL A 334 -3.19 1.45 -8.94
N LEU A 335 -3.19 0.12 -8.89
CA LEU A 335 -4.21 -0.68 -8.24
C LEU A 335 -3.81 -0.95 -6.79
N LYS A 336 -4.70 -0.62 -5.85
CA LYS A 336 -4.58 -1.07 -4.46
C LYS A 336 -5.13 -2.49 -4.38
N ALA A 337 -4.33 -3.39 -3.85
CA ALA A 337 -4.69 -4.77 -3.56
C ALA A 337 -4.72 -4.97 -2.04
N ASN A 338 -5.72 -5.70 -1.58
CA ASN A 338 -5.81 -6.23 -0.23
C ASN A 338 -5.97 -7.76 -0.34
N CYS A 339 -5.07 -8.49 0.30
CA CYS A 339 -5.06 -9.95 0.35
C CYS A 339 -5.25 -10.40 1.81
N GLU A 340 -6.49 -10.70 2.19
CA GLU A 340 -6.83 -11.14 3.55
C GLU A 340 -6.81 -12.67 3.66
N LEU A 341 -6.05 -13.19 4.63
CA LEU A 341 -5.98 -14.63 4.90
C LEU A 341 -7.21 -15.09 5.70
N ARG A 342 -7.98 -16.05 5.16
CA ARG A 342 -9.17 -16.59 5.83
C ARG A 342 -8.82 -17.70 6.81
N ASN A 343 -9.66 -17.86 7.84
CA ASN A 343 -9.43 -18.78 8.95
C ASN A 343 -9.82 -20.25 8.67
N THR A 344 -10.34 -20.57 7.48
CA THR A 344 -10.75 -21.94 7.08
C THR A 344 -9.57 -22.71 6.47
N ILE A 345 -8.47 -22.76 7.20
CA ILE A 345 -7.22 -23.38 6.76
C ILE A 345 -7.39 -24.90 6.71
N GLN A 346 -6.95 -25.51 5.61
CA GLN A 346 -6.83 -26.98 5.52
C GLN A 346 -5.43 -27.40 5.94
N LYS A 347 -5.31 -28.31 6.91
CA LYS A 347 -4.01 -28.79 7.40
C LYS A 347 -3.98 -30.31 7.46
N GLY A 348 -2.85 -30.90 7.07
CA GLY A 348 -2.66 -32.35 7.08
C GLY A 348 -1.21 -32.74 6.84
N ILE A 349 -1.00 -33.98 6.39
CA ILE A 349 0.31 -34.53 6.05
C ILE A 349 0.39 -34.76 4.54
N ILE A 350 1.48 -34.34 3.90
CA ILE A 350 1.57 -34.24 2.43
C ILE A 350 1.21 -35.57 1.73
N ASP A 351 1.93 -36.65 2.03
CA ASP A 351 1.75 -37.99 1.43
C ASP A 351 1.26 -39.04 2.45
N ALA A 352 0.26 -38.69 3.26
CA ALA A 352 -0.33 -39.63 4.21
C ALA A 352 -1.10 -40.78 3.52
N LYS A 353 -0.74 -42.01 3.88
CA LYS A 353 -1.38 -43.25 3.41
C LYS A 353 -2.53 -43.76 4.30
N ARG A 354 -2.67 -43.22 5.51
CA ARG A 354 -3.69 -43.63 6.49
C ARG A 354 -4.99 -42.85 6.25
N GLU A 355 -6.12 -43.54 6.13
CA GLU A 355 -7.43 -42.92 5.82
C GLU A 355 -7.89 -41.86 6.84
N ASN A 356 -7.42 -41.93 8.09
CA ASN A 356 -7.78 -40.99 9.16
C ASN A 356 -6.95 -39.69 9.16
N ILE A 357 -5.94 -39.57 8.30
CA ILE A 357 -5.07 -38.39 8.22
C ILE A 357 -5.32 -37.72 6.89
N LEU A 358 -5.65 -36.42 6.92
CA LEU A 358 -5.88 -35.63 5.71
C LEU A 358 -4.59 -35.54 4.89
N ASN A 359 -4.61 -36.05 3.66
CA ASN A 359 -3.50 -35.88 2.71
C ASN A 359 -3.67 -34.64 1.83
N LEU A 360 -2.61 -34.22 1.11
CA LEU A 360 -2.64 -32.99 0.32
C LEU A 360 -3.76 -32.97 -0.72
N ARG A 361 -4.01 -34.11 -1.38
CA ARG A 361 -5.10 -34.25 -2.35
C ARG A 361 -6.46 -34.01 -1.70
N GLN A 362 -6.75 -34.69 -0.60
CA GLN A 362 -8.01 -34.53 0.14
C GLN A 362 -8.16 -33.10 0.69
N GLY A 363 -7.05 -32.49 1.15
CA GLY A 363 -7.03 -31.11 1.60
C GLY A 363 -7.38 -30.12 0.49
N LEU A 364 -6.82 -30.31 -0.71
CA LEU A 364 -7.15 -29.50 -1.88
C LEU A 364 -8.60 -29.71 -2.35
N GLU A 365 -9.10 -30.95 -2.33
CA GLU A 365 -10.50 -31.25 -2.65
C GLU A 365 -11.44 -30.50 -1.69
N GLN A 366 -11.21 -30.57 -0.37
CA GLN A 366 -11.98 -29.84 0.63
C GLN A 366 -11.82 -28.32 0.52
N PHE A 367 -10.62 -27.85 0.17
CA PHE A 367 -10.35 -26.43 -0.04
C PHE A 367 -11.22 -25.83 -1.16
N PHE A 368 -11.26 -26.49 -2.32
CA PHE A 368 -12.01 -26.02 -3.51
C PHE A 368 -13.53 -26.24 -3.42
N GLU A 369 -14.03 -26.90 -2.38
CA GLU A 369 -15.47 -26.94 -2.07
C GLU A 369 -15.99 -25.56 -1.64
N GLU A 370 -15.16 -24.79 -0.92
CA GLU A 370 -15.58 -23.52 -0.29
C GLU A 370 -14.79 -22.29 -0.79
N ASN A 371 -13.62 -22.50 -1.39
CA ASN A 371 -12.70 -21.42 -1.79
C ASN A 371 -12.29 -21.54 -3.26
N THR A 372 -11.81 -20.44 -3.83
CA THR A 372 -11.27 -20.39 -5.20
C THR A 372 -9.78 -20.07 -5.26
N HIS A 373 -9.25 -19.29 -4.31
CA HIS A 373 -7.86 -18.80 -4.29
C HIS A 373 -7.21 -19.07 -2.93
N GLY A 374 -5.97 -19.55 -2.94
CA GLY A 374 -5.26 -19.93 -1.72
C GLY A 374 -3.75 -20.10 -1.92
N ILE A 375 -3.04 -20.27 -0.81
CA ILE A 375 -1.60 -20.50 -0.79
C ILE A 375 -1.32 -21.84 -0.12
N ILE A 376 -0.60 -22.72 -0.80
CA ILE A 376 -0.09 -23.97 -0.25
C ILE A 376 1.23 -23.67 0.43
N VAL A 377 1.37 -24.07 1.69
CA VAL A 377 2.59 -23.96 2.49
C VAL A 377 3.00 -25.36 2.93
N THR A 378 4.20 -25.77 2.52
CA THR A 378 4.91 -26.97 2.98
C THR A 378 6.35 -26.61 3.31
N ASP A 379 7.08 -27.48 4.00
CA ASP A 379 8.54 -27.41 3.99
C ASP A 379 9.05 -28.17 2.74
N PRO A 380 9.64 -27.52 1.72
CA PRO A 380 10.06 -26.10 1.65
C PRO A 380 9.17 -25.18 0.78
N LEU A 381 8.07 -25.67 0.18
CA LEU A 381 7.37 -24.97 -0.89
C LEU A 381 6.26 -24.03 -0.39
N VAL A 382 6.24 -22.80 -0.89
CA VAL A 382 5.09 -21.89 -0.77
C VAL A 382 4.62 -21.53 -2.18
N LEU A 383 3.37 -21.90 -2.52
CA LEU A 383 2.84 -21.86 -3.88
C LEU A 383 1.45 -21.21 -3.89
N ALA A 384 1.18 -20.32 -4.84
CA ALA A 384 -0.17 -19.84 -5.10
C ALA A 384 -0.96 -20.90 -5.88
N ILE A 385 -2.21 -21.13 -5.49
CA ILE A 385 -3.12 -22.02 -6.19
C ILE A 385 -4.53 -21.42 -6.30
N TRP A 386 -5.16 -21.55 -7.46
CA TRP A 386 -6.54 -21.15 -7.66
C TRP A 386 -7.28 -22.00 -8.68
N GLU A 387 -8.59 -21.91 -8.68
CA GLU A 387 -9.47 -22.57 -9.63
C GLU A 387 -10.26 -21.52 -10.43
N GLU A 388 -10.20 -21.62 -11.75
CA GLU A 388 -10.85 -20.69 -12.67
C GLU A 388 -11.69 -21.48 -13.69
N GLU A 389 -12.95 -21.06 -13.84
CA GLU A 389 -13.89 -21.64 -14.81
C GLU A 389 -13.56 -21.17 -16.23
N GLN A 390 -13.49 -22.11 -17.17
CA GLN A 390 -13.22 -21.84 -18.58
C GLN A 390 -14.53 -21.62 -19.35
N ASP A 391 -14.43 -21.05 -20.55
CA ASP A 391 -15.57 -20.71 -21.43
C ASP A 391 -16.50 -21.90 -21.80
N HIS A 392 -16.06 -23.14 -21.54
CA HIS A 392 -16.82 -24.38 -21.80
C HIS A 392 -17.40 -25.03 -20.54
N GLY A 393 -17.39 -24.34 -19.40
CA GLY A 393 -17.94 -24.82 -18.13
C GLY A 393 -17.08 -25.85 -17.39
N THR A 394 -15.84 -26.07 -17.85
CA THR A 394 -14.84 -26.86 -17.14
C THR A 394 -13.94 -25.94 -16.31
N SER A 395 -13.66 -26.31 -15.07
CA SER A 395 -12.73 -25.57 -14.21
C SER A 395 -11.32 -26.15 -14.34
N LEU A 396 -10.33 -25.26 -14.49
CA LEU A 396 -8.91 -25.62 -14.42
C LEU A 396 -8.32 -25.13 -13.11
N ILE A 397 -7.35 -25.88 -12.60
CA ILE A 397 -6.58 -25.52 -11.42
C ILE A 397 -5.25 -24.94 -11.89
N TYR A 398 -4.95 -23.75 -11.43
CA TYR A 398 -3.73 -23.01 -11.74
C TYR A 398 -2.82 -23.00 -10.52
N MET A 399 -1.52 -23.17 -10.74
CA MET A 399 -0.51 -23.14 -9.70
C MET A 399 0.69 -22.35 -10.16
N TYR A 400 1.00 -21.28 -9.44
CA TYR A 400 2.20 -20.49 -9.69
C TYR A 400 3.32 -20.95 -8.78
N ASP A 401 4.42 -21.38 -9.38
CA ASP A 401 5.62 -21.84 -8.69
C ASP A 401 6.78 -20.87 -8.96
N PRO A 402 7.24 -20.10 -7.96
CA PRO A 402 8.30 -19.11 -8.11
C PRO A 402 9.71 -19.73 -8.19
N ASN A 403 9.84 -21.02 -7.88
CA ASN A 403 11.12 -21.69 -7.79
C ASN A 403 11.69 -22.04 -9.18
N PRO A 404 12.99 -22.35 -9.30
CA PRO A 404 13.58 -22.85 -10.53
C PRO A 404 12.92 -24.15 -11.01
N ARG A 405 12.14 -24.07 -12.11
CA ARG A 405 11.46 -25.20 -12.75
C ARG A 405 11.86 -25.41 -14.20
N GLY A 406 11.98 -26.69 -14.57
CA GLY A 406 12.25 -27.12 -15.94
C GLY A 406 10.99 -27.12 -16.83
N PRO A 407 11.12 -27.55 -18.10
CA PRO A 407 10.01 -27.58 -19.06
C PRO A 407 8.81 -28.43 -18.63
N MET A 408 8.99 -29.37 -17.70
CA MET A 408 7.92 -30.24 -17.20
C MET A 408 7.28 -29.72 -15.89
N GLY A 409 7.70 -28.55 -15.40
CA GLY A 409 7.34 -28.00 -14.09
C GLY A 409 8.07 -28.64 -12.91
N MET A 410 9.04 -29.52 -13.16
CA MET A 410 9.82 -30.20 -12.11
C MET A 410 11.02 -29.35 -11.68
N PRO A 411 11.54 -29.52 -10.44
CA PRO A 411 12.72 -28.80 -9.97
C PRO A 411 13.91 -28.93 -10.92
N LEU A 412 14.50 -27.80 -11.29
CA LEU A 412 15.70 -27.73 -12.12
C LEU A 412 16.49 -26.49 -11.69
N PHE A 413 17.74 -26.65 -11.26
CA PHE A 413 18.57 -25.56 -10.74
C PHE A 413 18.72 -24.38 -11.71
N THR A 414 18.85 -24.64 -13.01
CA THR A 414 18.90 -23.61 -14.07
C THR A 414 17.50 -23.28 -14.62
N GLY A 415 16.46 -23.59 -13.86
CA GLY A 415 15.07 -23.41 -14.24
C GLY A 415 14.58 -21.99 -13.99
N THR A 416 13.32 -21.76 -14.35
CA THR A 416 12.64 -20.47 -14.19
C THR A 416 11.32 -20.68 -13.45
N ALA A 417 10.73 -19.61 -12.94
CA ALA A 417 9.37 -19.66 -12.41
C ALA A 417 8.37 -20.08 -13.50
N CYS A 418 7.24 -20.65 -13.07
CA CYS A 418 6.23 -21.13 -14.00
C CYS A 418 4.82 -21.07 -13.44
N LEU A 419 3.85 -20.96 -14.35
CA LEU A 419 2.45 -21.25 -14.09
C LEU A 419 2.10 -22.59 -14.73
N VAL A 420 1.59 -23.51 -13.91
CA VAL A 420 1.16 -24.85 -14.32
C VAL A 420 -0.36 -24.95 -14.20
N THR A 421 -1.01 -25.58 -15.18
CA THR A 421 -2.44 -25.87 -15.13
C THR A 421 -2.71 -27.36 -15.03
N PHE A 422 -3.79 -27.71 -14.32
CA PHE A 422 -4.26 -29.07 -14.11
C PHE A 422 -5.75 -29.17 -14.35
N VAL A 423 -6.19 -30.28 -14.94
CA VAL A 423 -7.62 -30.57 -15.14
C VAL A 423 -8.32 -31.08 -13.88
N ASN A 424 -7.58 -31.47 -12.84
CA ASN A 424 -8.14 -31.94 -11.58
C ASN A 424 -7.16 -31.81 -10.41
N VAL A 425 -7.70 -31.89 -9.19
CA VAL A 425 -6.96 -31.76 -7.93
C VAL A 425 -5.90 -32.84 -7.74
N ALA A 426 -6.18 -34.07 -8.17
CA ALA A 426 -5.24 -35.18 -8.00
C ALA A 426 -3.91 -34.91 -8.71
N MET A 427 -3.96 -34.41 -9.95
CA MET A 427 -2.77 -34.03 -10.70
C MET A 427 -2.01 -32.86 -10.07
N ALA A 428 -2.72 -31.86 -9.52
CA ALA A 428 -2.09 -30.75 -8.81
C ALA A 428 -1.36 -31.23 -7.54
N ALA A 429 -2.00 -32.10 -6.75
CA ALA A 429 -1.41 -32.66 -5.53
C ALA A 429 -0.18 -33.53 -5.83
N GLU A 430 -0.28 -34.45 -6.80
CA GLU A 430 0.84 -35.28 -7.24
C GLU A 430 2.02 -34.44 -7.75
N HIS A 431 1.74 -33.32 -8.42
CA HIS A 431 2.78 -32.42 -8.88
C HIS A 431 3.55 -31.77 -7.72
N VAL A 432 2.85 -31.28 -6.69
CA VAL A 432 3.49 -30.71 -5.49
C VAL A 432 4.35 -31.76 -4.78
N ILE A 433 3.80 -32.96 -4.55
CA ILE A 433 4.52 -34.08 -3.93
C ILE A 433 5.80 -34.41 -4.71
N SER A 434 5.72 -34.41 -6.04
CA SER A 434 6.86 -34.71 -6.92
C SER A 434 7.91 -33.60 -6.93
N CYS A 435 7.54 -32.36 -6.62
CA CYS A 435 8.49 -31.24 -6.51
C CYS A 435 9.26 -31.23 -5.19
N ILE A 436 8.82 -32.00 -4.19
CA ILE A 436 9.55 -32.19 -2.93
C ILE A 436 10.55 -33.34 -3.13
N LEU A 437 11.82 -32.98 -3.29
CA LEU A 437 12.89 -33.94 -3.60
C LEU A 437 13.27 -34.81 -2.40
N GLU A 438 13.27 -34.24 -1.20
CA GLU A 438 13.59 -34.88 0.08
C GLU A 438 12.43 -35.80 0.53
N PRO A 439 12.59 -37.14 0.52
CA PRO A 439 11.51 -38.08 0.84
C PRO A 439 10.93 -37.90 2.24
N GLU A 440 11.77 -37.57 3.23
CA GLU A 440 11.39 -37.26 4.61
C GLU A 440 10.43 -36.07 4.70
N LYS A 441 10.60 -35.06 3.85
CA LYS A 441 9.72 -33.88 3.80
C LYS A 441 8.36 -34.19 3.21
N ARG A 442 8.20 -35.27 2.42
CA ARG A 442 6.89 -35.72 1.92
C ARG A 442 5.98 -36.27 3.02
N MET A 443 6.55 -36.60 4.18
CA MET A 443 5.79 -36.94 5.39
C MET A 443 5.57 -35.72 6.30
N GLY A 444 5.98 -34.53 5.86
CA GLY A 444 5.79 -33.27 6.56
C GLY A 444 4.36 -32.74 6.51
N GLU A 445 4.12 -31.69 7.27
CA GLU A 445 2.82 -31.02 7.32
C GLU A 445 2.62 -30.14 6.07
N PHE A 446 1.39 -30.09 5.55
CA PHE A 446 0.96 -29.06 4.62
C PHE A 446 -0.13 -28.20 5.25
N THR A 447 -0.18 -26.95 4.82
CA THR A 447 -1.22 -25.98 5.16
C THR A 447 -1.71 -25.32 3.87
N ILE A 448 -3.02 -25.24 3.65
CA ILE A 448 -3.63 -24.50 2.54
C ILE A 448 -4.38 -23.32 3.16
N VAL A 449 -3.85 -22.12 2.93
CA VAL A 449 -4.38 -20.88 3.48
C VAL A 449 -5.26 -20.22 2.42
N PRO A 450 -6.59 -20.13 2.62
CA PRO A 450 -7.46 -19.43 1.68
C PRO A 450 -7.19 -17.93 1.75
N VAL A 451 -7.21 -17.28 0.58
CA VAL A 451 -6.96 -15.84 0.46
C VAL A 451 -8.18 -15.17 -0.16
N GLU A 452 -8.72 -14.18 0.53
CA GLU A 452 -9.73 -13.26 0.01
C GLU A 452 -9.01 -12.05 -0.56
N ILE A 453 -9.21 -11.77 -1.84
CA ILE A 453 -8.46 -10.76 -2.57
C ILE A 453 -9.43 -9.70 -3.05
N VAL A 454 -9.09 -8.44 -2.79
CA VAL A 454 -9.79 -7.27 -3.30
C VAL A 454 -8.77 -6.41 -4.03
N VAL A 455 -8.95 -6.25 -5.34
CA VAL A 455 -8.09 -5.40 -6.18
C VAL A 455 -8.93 -4.45 -7.01
N GLY A 456 -8.82 -3.16 -6.71
CA GLY A 456 -9.73 -2.15 -7.25
C GLY A 456 -11.20 -2.48 -6.92
N ASN A 457 -12.00 -2.77 -7.95
CA ASN A 457 -13.41 -3.15 -7.81
C ASN A 457 -13.67 -4.66 -7.95
N VAL A 458 -12.62 -5.46 -8.17
CA VAL A 458 -12.73 -6.91 -8.34
C VAL A 458 -12.42 -7.59 -7.02
N ARG A 459 -13.17 -8.63 -6.69
CA ARG A 459 -12.94 -9.45 -5.50
C ARG A 459 -13.08 -10.93 -5.79
N THR A 460 -12.45 -11.77 -4.98
CA THR A 460 -12.63 -13.23 -5.04
C THR A 460 -14.09 -13.64 -4.88
N ILE A 461 -14.52 -14.64 -5.66
CA ILE A 461 -15.88 -15.16 -5.63
C ILE A 461 -15.98 -16.26 -4.56
N ASN A 462 -16.97 -16.14 -3.66
CA ASN A 462 -17.32 -17.18 -2.71
C ASN A 462 -18.14 -18.29 -3.41
N LYS A 463 -17.68 -19.54 -3.35
CA LYS A 463 -18.45 -20.69 -3.85
C LYS A 463 -19.64 -20.96 -2.93
N ARG A 464 -20.85 -20.98 -3.49
CA ARG A 464 -22.04 -21.48 -2.77
C ARG A 464 -21.87 -23.00 -2.59
N LYS A 465 -22.10 -23.51 -1.37
CA LYS A 465 -22.09 -24.96 -1.09
C LYS A 465 -22.95 -25.69 -2.13
N ARG A 466 -22.32 -26.47 -3.00
CA ARG A 466 -23.06 -27.43 -3.84
C ARG A 466 -23.76 -28.39 -2.90
N ALA A 467 -25.10 -28.47 -2.99
CA ALA A 467 -25.86 -29.46 -2.25
C ALA A 467 -25.28 -30.84 -2.59
N LYS A 468 -24.84 -31.59 -1.59
CA LYS A 468 -24.32 -32.95 -1.80
C LYS A 468 -25.40 -33.78 -2.47
N THR A 469 -25.26 -34.04 -3.76
CA THR A 469 -25.97 -35.13 -4.43
C THR A 469 -25.50 -36.40 -3.76
N ARG A 470 -26.38 -37.02 -2.95
CA ARG A 470 -26.16 -38.36 -2.42
C ARG A 470 -25.86 -39.29 -3.59
N SER A 471 -24.61 -39.69 -3.76
CA SER A 471 -24.29 -40.85 -4.59
C SER A 471 -24.60 -42.11 -3.78
N SER A 472 -25.36 -42.99 -4.40
CA SER A 472 -25.73 -44.30 -3.91
C SER A 472 -24.52 -45.23 -4.00
N ILE A 473 -23.80 -45.43 -2.89
CA ILE A 473 -22.90 -46.58 -2.73
C ILE A 473 -23.20 -47.27 -1.41
N SER A 474 -23.23 -48.59 -1.51
CA SER A 474 -23.80 -49.60 -0.63
C SER A 474 -23.28 -49.61 0.80
N VAL A 475 -24.23 -49.86 1.69
CA VAL A 475 -24.07 -50.18 3.12
C VAL A 475 -23.10 -51.35 3.32
N LEU A 476 -22.14 -51.19 4.24
CA LEU A 476 -21.46 -52.29 4.93
C LEU A 476 -21.80 -52.24 6.45
N PRO A 477 -21.67 -53.36 7.18
CA PRO A 477 -22.54 -53.69 8.30
C PRO A 477 -22.30 -52.84 9.54
N ARG A 478 -23.39 -52.56 10.26
CA ARG A 478 -23.42 -51.90 11.57
C ARG A 478 -22.52 -52.64 12.58
N CYS A 479 -21.46 -52.00 13.04
CA CYS A 479 -20.96 -52.23 14.40
C CYS A 479 -21.90 -51.57 15.42
N SER A 480 -21.99 -52.21 16.59
CA SER A 480 -23.01 -52.03 17.62
C SER A 480 -23.15 -50.58 18.11
N LYS A 481 -24.40 -50.11 18.16
CA LYS A 481 -24.82 -48.73 18.47
C LYS A 481 -24.45 -48.21 19.88
N LEU A 482 -23.99 -49.07 20.79
CA LEU A 482 -23.82 -48.70 22.20
C LEU A 482 -22.42 -48.11 22.52
N HIS A 483 -21.34 -48.60 21.92
CA HIS A 483 -19.99 -48.01 22.11
C HIS A 483 -19.74 -46.78 21.21
N ALA A 484 -20.34 -46.76 20.02
CA ALA A 484 -20.16 -45.67 19.06
C ALA A 484 -20.73 -44.32 19.56
N ASP A 485 -21.72 -44.30 20.45
CA ASP A 485 -22.31 -43.06 20.96
C ASP A 485 -21.47 -42.40 22.07
N GLU A 486 -20.74 -43.18 22.87
CA GLU A 486 -19.82 -42.64 23.88
C GLU A 486 -18.51 -42.13 23.25
N GLU A 487 -17.90 -42.89 22.34
CA GLU A 487 -16.73 -42.45 21.58
C GLU A 487 -17.04 -41.20 20.74
N LYS A 488 -18.21 -41.15 20.09
CA LYS A 488 -18.63 -39.98 19.31
C LYS A 488 -18.91 -38.76 20.18
N LYS A 489 -19.41 -38.93 21.41
CA LYS A 489 -19.53 -37.84 22.39
C LYS A 489 -18.15 -37.38 22.89
N ALA A 490 -17.23 -38.30 23.13
CA ALA A 490 -15.85 -37.98 23.53
C ALA A 490 -15.11 -37.22 22.43
N LEU A 491 -15.18 -37.69 21.17
CA LEU A 491 -14.59 -37.02 20.01
C LEU A 491 -15.20 -35.63 19.76
N ARG A 492 -16.52 -35.45 19.97
CA ARG A 492 -17.16 -34.13 19.90
C ARG A 492 -16.64 -33.18 20.99
N ARG A 493 -16.47 -33.66 22.23
CA ARG A 493 -15.88 -32.85 23.31
C ARG A 493 -14.43 -32.48 23.02
N ILE A 494 -13.63 -33.41 22.49
CA ILE A 494 -12.24 -33.15 22.09
C ILE A 494 -12.19 -32.10 20.97
N ALA A 495 -13.02 -32.23 19.94
CA ALA A 495 -13.09 -31.27 18.84
C ALA A 495 -13.60 -29.89 19.30
N GLU A 496 -14.56 -29.84 20.22
CA GLU A 496 -15.06 -28.58 20.80
C GLU A 496 -13.99 -27.92 21.69
N ASN A 497 -13.25 -28.70 22.47
CA ASN A 497 -12.14 -28.21 23.28
C ASN A 497 -10.99 -27.69 22.40
N GLU A 498 -10.66 -28.38 21.30
CA GLU A 498 -9.62 -27.91 20.38
C GLU A 498 -10.08 -26.63 19.65
N ARG A 499 -11.35 -26.53 19.24
CA ARG A 499 -11.91 -25.28 18.69
C ARG A 499 -11.81 -24.13 19.69
N LYS A 500 -12.20 -24.36 20.95
CA LYS A 500 -12.06 -23.37 22.02
C LYS A 500 -10.59 -22.98 22.24
N ARG A 501 -9.66 -23.94 22.17
CA ARG A 501 -8.22 -23.68 22.30
C ARG A 501 -7.67 -22.84 21.15
N VAL A 502 -8.05 -23.14 19.92
CA VAL A 502 -7.64 -22.41 18.71
C VAL A 502 -8.24 -21.00 18.71
N ASP A 503 -9.53 -20.85 19.04
CA ASP A 503 -10.18 -19.54 19.16
C ASP A 503 -9.56 -18.69 20.27
N ASN A 504 -9.19 -19.29 21.41
CA ASN A 504 -8.48 -18.58 22.48
C ASN A 504 -7.10 -18.11 22.02
N LYS A 505 -6.30 -18.98 21.37
CA LYS A 505 -5.01 -18.58 20.78
C LYS A 505 -5.17 -17.44 19.77
N ARG A 506 -6.21 -17.50 18.93
CA ARG A 506 -6.51 -16.43 17.97
C ARG A 506 -6.86 -15.12 18.67
N ARG A 507 -7.72 -15.15 19.70
CA ARG A 507 -8.09 -13.97 20.50
C ARG A 507 -6.90 -13.35 21.22
N GLN A 508 -5.93 -14.15 21.66
CA GLN A 508 -4.70 -13.66 22.30
C GLN A 508 -3.82 -12.84 21.34
N LEU A 509 -3.84 -13.15 20.04
CA LEU A 509 -3.05 -12.47 19.02
C LEU A 509 -3.69 -11.19 18.46
N MET A 510 -4.98 -10.92 18.75
CA MET A 510 -5.68 -9.75 18.22
C MET A 510 -5.06 -8.44 18.73
N GLY A 511 -4.89 -7.46 17.85
CA GLY A 511 -4.36 -6.13 18.19
C GLY A 511 -2.89 -6.13 18.63
N ARG A 512 -2.11 -7.17 18.31
CA ARG A 512 -0.69 -7.25 18.73
C ARG A 512 0.27 -6.66 17.70
N LYS A 513 0.07 -6.97 16.40
CA LYS A 513 0.96 -6.54 15.32
C LYS A 513 0.63 -5.15 14.77
N CYS A 514 -0.65 -4.80 14.73
CA CYS A 514 -1.18 -3.54 14.22
C CYS A 514 -2.59 -3.29 14.80
N TYR A 515 -3.20 -2.14 14.47
CA TYR A 515 -4.57 -1.82 14.87
C TYR A 515 -5.56 -2.89 14.38
N TYR A 516 -6.22 -3.55 15.33
CA TYR A 516 -7.29 -4.51 15.05
C TYR A 516 -8.65 -3.81 15.12
N THR A 517 -9.42 -3.86 14.03
CA THR A 517 -10.75 -3.26 13.96
C THR A 517 -11.72 -3.99 14.90
N LEU A 518 -12.30 -3.25 15.84
CA LEU A 518 -13.36 -3.73 16.72
C LEU A 518 -14.69 -3.75 15.96
N LYS A 519 -15.76 -4.26 16.58
CA LYS A 519 -17.11 -4.19 15.98
C LYS A 519 -17.52 -2.72 15.83
N GLY A 520 -17.40 -2.18 14.62
CA GLY A 520 -17.68 -0.77 14.31
C GLY A 520 -16.54 -0.10 13.56
N VAL A 521 -16.32 1.20 13.83
CA VAL A 521 -15.26 2.02 13.22
C VAL A 521 -14.01 2.15 14.10
N ASP A 522 -14.08 1.69 15.34
CA ASP A 522 -12.97 1.76 16.30
C ASP A 522 -11.96 0.64 16.03
N ALA A 523 -10.70 0.87 16.41
CA ALA A 523 -9.65 -0.15 16.34
C ALA A 523 -8.77 -0.13 17.59
N ILE A 524 -8.08 -1.22 17.89
CA ILE A 524 -7.29 -1.37 19.11
C ILE A 524 -5.91 -1.98 18.85
N ILE A 525 -4.90 -1.51 19.58
CA ILE A 525 -3.61 -2.19 19.77
C ILE A 525 -3.47 -2.57 21.24
N ARG A 526 -2.84 -3.70 21.53
CA ARG A 526 -2.65 -4.26 22.87
C ARG A 526 -1.19 -4.66 23.11
N GLY A 527 -0.59 -4.20 24.20
CA GLY A 527 0.77 -4.58 24.64
C GLY A 527 0.77 -5.90 25.39
N TYR A 528 1.80 -6.74 25.29
CA TYR A 528 1.80 -8.11 25.84
C TYR A 528 1.56 -8.16 27.36
N ARG A 529 1.73 -7.00 28.00
CA ARG A 529 1.47 -6.74 29.41
C ARG A 529 0.63 -5.48 29.62
N SER A 530 0.15 -5.33 30.83
CA SER A 530 -0.28 -4.04 31.40
C SER A 530 0.75 -3.59 32.43
N GLN A 531 0.53 -2.40 33.00
CA GLN A 531 1.31 -1.93 34.15
C GLN A 531 1.17 -2.81 35.40
N ASN A 532 0.15 -3.67 35.49
CA ASN A 532 -0.06 -4.62 36.59
C ASN A 532 0.68 -5.96 36.37
N SER A 533 1.43 -6.10 35.28
CA SER A 533 2.11 -7.34 34.95
C SER A 533 3.03 -7.81 36.07
N GLY A 534 3.03 -9.12 36.32
CA GLY A 534 3.94 -9.76 37.27
C GLY A 534 5.41 -9.73 36.86
N GLN A 535 5.74 -9.21 35.67
CA GLN A 535 7.12 -8.94 35.27
C GLN A 535 7.72 -7.70 35.97
N TYR A 536 6.86 -6.77 36.40
CA TYR A 536 7.29 -5.61 37.18
C TYR A 536 7.35 -5.94 38.67
N SER A 537 8.17 -5.19 39.39
CA SER A 537 8.34 -5.39 40.83
C SER A 537 7.01 -5.15 41.56
N PRO A 538 6.71 -5.90 42.65
CA PRO A 538 5.53 -5.65 43.48
C PRO A 538 5.45 -4.23 44.04
N GLU A 539 6.59 -3.55 44.16
CA GLU A 539 6.72 -2.19 44.68
C GLU A 539 6.43 -1.12 43.60
N SER A 540 6.61 -1.42 42.31
CA SER A 540 6.36 -0.50 41.20
C SER A 540 5.06 -0.76 40.43
N ARG A 541 4.68 -2.03 40.27
CA ARG A 541 3.52 -2.43 39.44
C ARG A 541 2.23 -1.77 39.92
N ASN A 542 1.40 -1.35 38.97
CA ASN A 542 0.20 -0.51 39.15
C ASN A 542 0.40 0.91 39.69
N ASN A 543 1.63 1.35 39.95
CA ASN A 543 1.91 2.72 40.42
C ASN A 543 2.55 3.61 39.36
N GLN A 544 2.87 3.07 38.18
CA GLN A 544 3.65 3.73 37.13
C GLN A 544 2.83 4.35 35.97
N ASP A 545 1.52 4.56 36.14
CA ASP A 545 0.63 5.12 35.11
C ASP A 545 0.98 6.54 34.67
N ILE A 546 1.38 7.43 35.58
CA ILE A 546 1.84 8.78 35.21
C ILE A 546 3.10 8.69 34.32
N PRO A 547 4.19 8.03 34.74
CA PRO A 547 5.34 7.78 33.87
C PRO A 547 4.97 7.12 32.53
N ASN A 548 4.10 6.11 32.52
CA ASN A 548 3.62 5.47 31.29
C ASN A 548 2.94 6.48 30.35
N CYS A 549 2.10 7.37 30.88
CA CYS A 549 1.43 8.42 30.10
C CYS A 549 2.42 9.44 29.51
N ILE A 550 3.42 9.85 30.28
CA ILE A 550 4.47 10.76 29.80
C ILE A 550 5.29 10.08 28.69
N VAL A 551 5.73 8.84 28.91
CA VAL A 551 6.51 8.08 27.93
C VAL A 551 5.71 7.79 26.67
N CYS A 552 4.40 7.57 26.77
CA CYS A 552 3.49 7.45 25.62
C CYS A 552 3.56 8.70 24.72
N LEU A 553 3.51 9.89 25.30
CA LEU A 553 3.64 11.14 24.55
C LEU A 553 5.03 11.31 23.95
N VAL A 554 6.09 10.99 24.69
CA VAL A 554 7.46 11.01 24.17
C VAL A 554 7.61 10.06 22.97
N LEU A 555 7.08 8.83 23.09
CA LEU A 555 7.13 7.87 21.99
C LEU A 555 6.32 8.37 20.79
N HIS A 556 5.20 9.08 21.00
CA HIS A 556 4.42 9.67 19.91
C HIS A 556 5.21 10.71 19.10
N HIS A 557 6.08 11.47 19.75
CA HIS A 557 6.98 12.42 19.10
C HIS A 557 8.07 11.73 18.26
N LEU A 558 8.49 10.53 18.67
CA LEU A 558 9.51 9.74 17.96
C LEU A 558 8.91 8.91 16.82
N VAL A 559 7.79 8.24 17.09
CA VAL A 559 7.05 7.37 16.17
C VAL A 559 5.58 7.68 16.33
N THR A 560 4.92 8.10 15.24
CA THR A 560 3.50 8.44 15.28
C THR A 560 2.65 7.27 15.75
N VAL A 561 1.62 7.57 16.56
CA VAL A 561 0.76 6.56 17.21
C VAL A 561 0.01 5.67 16.20
N GLU A 562 -0.14 6.14 14.96
CA GLU A 562 -0.72 5.42 13.83
C GLU A 562 0.08 4.16 13.44
N ASN A 563 1.39 4.16 13.72
CA ASN A 563 2.34 3.12 13.30
C ASN A 563 2.75 2.18 14.45
N TRP A 564 2.08 2.27 15.61
CA TRP A 564 2.44 1.46 16.77
C TRP A 564 2.05 -0.01 16.63
N ASN A 565 2.62 -0.83 17.50
CA ASN A 565 2.30 -2.25 17.70
C ASN A 565 2.48 -2.60 19.20
N ALA A 566 2.27 -3.87 19.57
CA ALA A 566 2.38 -4.32 20.96
C ALA A 566 3.72 -4.00 21.60
N LYS A 567 4.82 -4.01 20.83
CA LYS A 567 6.16 -3.71 21.35
C LYS A 567 6.34 -2.25 21.70
N HIS A 568 5.68 -1.34 20.99
CA HIS A 568 5.69 0.07 21.33
C HIS A 568 4.98 0.31 22.66
N ILE A 569 3.83 -0.35 22.88
CA ILE A 569 3.13 -0.30 24.17
C ILE A 569 4.00 -0.87 25.28
N ASP A 570 4.61 -2.01 25.05
CA ASP A 570 5.49 -2.67 26.01
C ASP A 570 6.73 -1.83 26.35
N LEU A 571 7.33 -1.18 25.35
CA LEU A 571 8.43 -0.24 25.54
C LEU A 571 8.00 0.96 26.39
N ILE A 572 6.79 1.50 26.17
CA ILE A 572 6.23 2.56 27.01
C ILE A 572 6.16 2.09 28.47
N LEU A 573 5.67 0.88 28.69
CA LEU A 573 5.52 0.34 30.04
C LEU A 573 6.89 0.07 30.71
N ASP A 574 7.88 -0.45 29.98
CA ASP A 574 9.21 -0.72 30.55
C ASP A 574 9.95 0.55 30.93
N VAL A 575 9.95 1.54 30.03
CA VAL A 575 10.58 2.84 30.27
C VAL A 575 9.80 3.61 31.33
N GLY A 576 8.47 3.49 31.35
CA GLY A 576 7.62 4.09 32.37
C GLY A 576 7.86 3.49 33.76
N ASP A 577 8.05 2.18 33.87
CA ASP A 577 8.43 1.52 35.13
C ASP A 577 9.80 1.99 35.63
N GLN A 578 10.79 2.09 34.73
CA GLN A 578 12.10 2.63 35.10
C GLN A 578 12.01 4.10 35.54
N LEU A 579 11.27 4.93 34.81
CA LEU A 579 11.04 6.33 35.16
C LEU A 579 10.31 6.46 36.50
N TYR A 580 9.36 5.58 36.80
CA TYR A 580 8.73 5.49 38.13
C TYR A 580 9.76 5.23 39.21
N ILE A 581 10.60 4.19 39.05
CA ILE A 581 11.61 3.80 40.04
C ILE A 581 12.57 4.95 40.32
N ASP A 582 13.12 5.55 39.26
CA ASP A 582 14.07 6.65 39.38
C ASP A 582 13.43 7.87 40.07
N SER A 583 12.17 8.16 39.72
CA SER A 583 11.41 9.27 40.31
C SER A 583 11.10 9.02 41.79
N TYR A 584 10.71 7.80 42.15
CA TYR A 584 10.43 7.42 43.53
C TYR A 584 11.69 7.53 44.40
N ILE A 585 12.84 7.06 43.90
CA ILE A 585 14.14 7.19 44.58
C ILE A 585 14.52 8.67 44.74
N ALA A 586 14.34 9.48 43.70
CA ALA A 586 14.73 10.88 43.70
C ALA A 586 13.91 11.74 44.67
N TYR A 587 12.59 11.51 44.75
CA TYR A 587 11.68 12.37 45.52
C TYR A 587 11.21 11.76 46.85
N GLY A 588 11.27 10.44 47.02
CA GLY A 588 10.84 9.72 48.23
C GLY A 588 9.42 10.06 48.72
N PRO A 589 8.38 9.99 47.86
CA PRO A 589 7.01 10.30 48.29
C PRO A 589 6.50 9.28 49.32
N LYS A 590 5.56 9.71 50.16
CA LYS A 590 4.98 8.85 51.22
C LYS A 590 4.11 7.73 50.65
N ASP A 591 3.35 8.05 49.60
CA ASP A 591 2.47 7.11 48.92
C ASP A 591 3.22 6.43 47.77
N LEU A 592 2.86 5.17 47.50
CA LEU A 592 3.43 4.44 46.35
C LEU A 592 3.00 5.07 45.03
N LYS A 593 1.79 5.63 44.95
CA LYS A 593 1.31 6.32 43.76
C LYS A 593 1.99 7.69 43.65
N LEU A 594 2.69 7.95 42.54
CA LEU A 594 3.34 9.24 42.32
C LEU A 594 2.30 10.34 42.06
N GLY A 595 2.54 11.53 42.58
CA GLY A 595 1.94 12.76 42.06
C GLY A 595 2.70 13.26 40.83
N MET A 596 2.06 14.10 40.00
CA MET A 596 2.71 14.71 38.82
C MET A 596 3.95 15.54 39.19
N GLU A 597 4.01 16.07 40.41
CA GLU A 597 5.14 16.77 41.00
C GLU A 597 6.33 15.87 41.34
N ASN A 598 6.10 14.56 41.54
CA ASN A 598 7.11 13.58 41.95
C ASN A 598 7.64 12.77 40.76
N VAL A 599 7.66 13.34 39.55
CA VAL A 599 8.19 12.68 38.35
C VAL A 599 9.43 13.41 37.86
N MET A 600 10.49 12.67 37.57
CA MET A 600 11.72 13.24 37.01
C MET A 600 11.43 13.94 35.68
N ARG A 601 12.03 15.12 35.51
CA ARG A 601 11.85 15.96 34.31
C ARG A 601 12.88 15.66 33.23
N LYS A 602 13.93 14.92 33.57
CA LYS A 602 15.01 14.56 32.68
C LYS A 602 15.28 13.07 32.83
N PHE A 603 15.22 12.32 31.73
CA PHE A 603 15.46 10.89 31.71
C PHE A 603 15.89 10.43 30.31
N PHE A 604 16.32 9.19 30.18
CA PHE A 604 16.81 8.64 28.93
C PHE A 604 15.86 7.59 28.36
N ILE A 605 15.65 7.62 27.05
CA ILE A 605 15.08 6.50 26.30
C ILE A 605 16.16 6.00 25.34
N LYS A 606 16.73 4.84 25.64
CA LYS A 606 17.93 4.32 24.94
C LYS A 606 19.07 5.35 25.01
N HIS A 607 19.41 5.98 23.89
CA HIS A 607 20.47 6.98 23.77
C HIS A 607 19.94 8.43 23.69
N LEU A 608 18.62 8.61 23.71
CA LEU A 608 17.98 9.92 23.59
C LEU A 608 17.78 10.53 24.97
N GLU A 609 18.15 11.79 25.11
CA GLU A 609 17.92 12.55 26.32
C GLU A 609 16.58 13.28 26.22
N ILE A 610 15.67 12.97 27.15
CA ILE A 610 14.31 13.50 27.16
C ILE A 610 14.19 14.52 28.28
N HIS A 611 13.70 15.71 27.95
CA HIS A 611 13.29 16.72 28.92
C HIS A 611 11.77 16.94 28.83
N VAL A 612 11.10 16.88 29.98
CA VAL A 612 9.65 17.05 30.07
C VAL A 612 9.33 18.21 31.01
N THR A 613 8.53 19.15 30.51
CA THR A 613 7.93 20.21 31.31
C THR A 613 6.48 19.88 31.59
N VAL A 614 6.10 19.75 32.87
CA VAL A 614 4.72 19.48 33.30
C VAL A 614 4.09 20.78 33.78
N TYR A 615 2.98 21.16 33.14
CA TYR A 615 2.21 22.35 33.53
C TYR A 615 1.18 22.01 34.61
N LYS A 616 0.65 23.03 35.30
CA LYS A 616 -0.50 22.86 36.20
C LYS A 616 -1.71 22.34 35.43
N PRO A 617 -2.65 21.62 36.08
CA PRO A 617 -3.85 21.13 35.40
C PRO A 617 -4.62 22.32 34.84
N ILE A 618 -4.90 22.27 33.53
CA ILE A 618 -5.56 23.36 32.81
C ILE A 618 -7.06 23.34 33.10
N ILE A 619 -7.62 22.14 33.25
CA ILE A 619 -9.05 21.93 33.49
C ILE A 619 -9.23 21.00 34.69
N ARG A 620 -10.18 21.36 35.54
CA ARG A 620 -10.71 20.54 36.62
C ARG A 620 -12.22 20.67 36.61
N ASP A 621 -12.94 19.59 36.32
CA ASP A 621 -14.40 19.61 36.18
C ASP A 621 -15.01 18.27 36.63
N ILE A 622 -16.33 18.23 36.75
CA ILE A 622 -17.09 17.05 37.21
C ILE A 622 -17.00 15.93 36.16
N PHE A 623 -16.72 14.71 36.61
CA PHE A 623 -16.54 13.56 35.74
C PHE A 623 -17.88 12.89 35.38
N ILE A 624 -18.56 13.45 34.38
CA ILE A 624 -19.82 12.95 33.81
C ILE A 624 -19.66 12.87 32.28
N PRO A 625 -20.22 11.87 31.58
CA PRO A 625 -20.06 11.69 30.13
C PRO A 625 -20.25 12.97 29.30
N SER A 626 -21.33 13.71 29.54
CA SER A 626 -21.68 14.93 28.80
C SER A 626 -20.70 16.07 29.04
N VAL A 627 -20.16 16.19 30.26
CA VAL A 627 -19.18 17.21 30.62
C VAL A 627 -17.82 16.85 30.02
N LEU A 628 -17.38 15.60 30.20
CA LEU A 628 -16.11 15.11 29.67
C LEU A 628 -16.04 15.28 28.15
N ASN A 629 -17.09 14.85 27.44
CA ASN A 629 -17.14 14.99 25.99
C ASN A 629 -17.07 16.45 25.53
N ARG A 630 -17.84 17.34 26.17
CA ARG A 630 -17.83 18.78 25.85
C ARG A 630 -16.45 19.39 26.09
N VAL A 631 -15.83 19.08 27.23
CA VAL A 631 -14.52 19.60 27.63
C VAL A 631 -13.44 19.12 26.66
N LEU A 632 -13.38 17.81 26.39
CA LEU A 632 -12.40 17.26 25.45
C LEU A 632 -12.61 17.84 24.04
N ASN A 633 -13.87 18.00 23.61
CA ASN A 633 -14.16 18.54 22.29
C ASN A 633 -13.60 19.95 22.15
N VAL A 634 -13.87 20.85 23.11
CA VAL A 634 -13.32 22.21 23.11
C VAL A 634 -11.78 22.20 23.21
N TYR A 635 -11.22 21.34 24.07
CA TYR A 635 -9.78 21.24 24.29
C TYR A 635 -9.01 20.89 23.00
N PHE A 636 -9.46 19.87 22.26
CA PHE A 636 -8.80 19.42 21.03
C PHE A 636 -8.98 20.36 19.82
N HIS A 637 -9.67 21.50 19.96
CA HIS A 637 -9.62 22.56 18.94
C HIS A 637 -8.30 23.33 18.97
N GLN A 638 -7.60 23.32 20.11
CA GLN A 638 -6.38 24.11 20.32
C GLN A 638 -5.16 23.22 20.56
N GLU A 639 -5.35 22.06 21.20
CA GLU A 639 -4.28 21.17 21.59
C GLU A 639 -4.35 19.83 20.83
N THR A 640 -3.21 19.14 20.73
CA THR A 640 -3.12 17.85 20.03
C THR A 640 -3.03 16.63 20.95
N PHE A 641 -2.83 16.83 22.25
CA PHE A 641 -2.81 15.75 23.24
C PHE A 641 -3.09 16.27 24.65
N CYS A 642 -3.48 15.35 25.55
CA CYS A 642 -3.55 15.61 26.98
C CYS A 642 -3.33 14.33 27.79
N ILE A 643 -2.95 14.51 29.05
CA ILE A 643 -3.03 13.45 30.05
C ILE A 643 -4.27 13.73 30.90
N LEU A 644 -5.18 12.77 30.93
CA LEU A 644 -6.39 12.82 31.74
C LEU A 644 -6.16 12.02 33.02
N ASN A 645 -6.54 12.64 34.14
CA ASN A 645 -6.60 11.98 35.44
C ASN A 645 -8.03 11.98 35.96
N TYR A 646 -8.42 10.85 36.52
CA TYR A 646 -9.59 10.73 37.37
C TYR A 646 -9.23 9.82 38.54
N GLU A 647 -9.33 10.37 39.76
CA GLU A 647 -8.84 9.74 40.98
C GLU A 647 -7.35 9.38 40.87
N ASP A 648 -7.02 8.09 40.90
CA ASP A 648 -5.65 7.57 40.81
C ASP A 648 -5.39 6.83 39.50
N GLN A 649 -6.25 7.01 38.49
CA GLN A 649 -6.05 6.44 37.14
C GLN A 649 -5.70 7.53 36.13
N TRP A 650 -4.59 7.30 35.43
CA TRP A 650 -4.06 8.24 34.44
C TRP A 650 -4.04 7.61 33.04
N VAL A 651 -4.52 8.36 32.05
CA VAL A 651 -4.55 7.94 30.63
C VAL A 651 -4.10 9.07 29.73
N THR A 652 -3.63 8.74 28.53
CA THR A 652 -3.19 9.73 27.53
C THR A 652 -4.14 9.71 26.34
N ILE A 653 -4.54 10.90 25.89
CA ILE A 653 -5.37 11.08 24.70
C ILE A 653 -4.59 11.90 23.67
N ILE A 654 -4.53 11.43 22.43
CA ILE A 654 -3.81 12.06 21.32
C ILE A 654 -4.78 12.28 20.16
N PHE A 655 -4.75 13.46 19.54
CA PHE A 655 -5.45 13.79 18.30
C PHE A 655 -4.44 13.92 17.15
N LYS A 656 -4.58 13.04 16.16
CA LYS A 656 -3.68 13.00 15.00
C LYS A 656 -4.44 12.54 13.76
N SER A 657 -4.18 13.19 12.62
CA SER A 657 -4.75 12.81 11.31
C SER A 657 -6.28 12.71 11.29
N GLY A 658 -6.98 13.51 12.11
CA GLY A 658 -8.45 13.47 12.22
C GLY A 658 -8.99 12.32 13.07
N LEU A 659 -8.13 11.59 13.79
CA LEU A 659 -8.49 10.48 14.67
C LEU A 659 -8.02 10.74 16.11
N PHE A 660 -8.72 10.15 17.06
CA PHE A 660 -8.39 10.17 18.49
C PHE A 660 -7.83 8.82 18.94
N PHE A 661 -6.79 8.87 19.75
CA PHE A 661 -6.10 7.71 20.29
C PHE A 661 -6.08 7.80 21.81
N LEU A 662 -6.60 6.79 22.50
CA LEU A 662 -6.59 6.66 23.96
C LEU A 662 -5.61 5.56 24.35
N PHE A 663 -4.49 5.94 24.95
CA PHE A 663 -3.59 5.00 25.60
C PHE A 663 -4.00 4.79 27.05
N ASP A 664 -4.24 3.53 27.41
CA ASP A 664 -4.64 3.10 28.74
C ASP A 664 -3.67 2.02 29.26
N PRO A 665 -2.81 2.35 30.24
CA PRO A 665 -1.77 1.42 30.73
C PRO A 665 -2.31 0.35 31.68
N HIS A 666 -3.55 0.47 32.14
CA HIS A 666 -4.16 -0.42 33.12
C HIS A 666 -4.55 -1.77 32.51
N ASP A 667 -4.99 -2.70 33.35
CA ASP A 667 -5.57 -3.96 32.89
C ASP A 667 -6.83 -3.70 32.06
N ARG A 668 -6.76 -4.04 30.76
CA ARG A 668 -7.90 -4.02 29.84
C ARG A 668 -8.04 -5.33 29.09
N ASP A 669 -9.28 -5.72 28.84
CA ASP A 669 -9.62 -6.92 28.11
C ASP A 669 -9.37 -6.79 26.59
N ILE A 670 -9.77 -7.82 25.84
CA ILE A 670 -9.57 -7.89 24.39
C ILE A 670 -10.34 -6.81 23.60
N GLU A 671 -11.35 -6.19 24.20
CA GLU A 671 -12.14 -5.09 23.61
C GLU A 671 -11.72 -3.71 24.16
N GLY A 672 -10.68 -3.66 25.00
CA GLY A 672 -10.20 -2.45 25.66
C GLY A 672 -11.04 -2.01 26.85
N LYS A 673 -11.87 -2.91 27.42
CA LYS A 673 -12.72 -2.63 28.58
C LYS A 673 -12.06 -3.06 29.88
N ALA A 674 -12.47 -2.48 31.00
CA ALA A 674 -12.10 -2.97 32.32
C ALA A 674 -12.47 -4.47 32.46
N PRO A 675 -11.53 -5.33 32.91
CA PRO A 675 -11.76 -6.77 32.97
C PRO A 675 -12.78 -7.14 34.04
N LYS A 676 -13.58 -8.18 33.76
CA LYS A 676 -14.44 -8.82 34.77
C LYS A 676 -13.57 -9.65 35.73
N LYS A 677 -14.05 -9.91 36.95
CA LYS A 677 -13.32 -10.56 38.07
C LYS A 677 -12.61 -11.89 37.75
N ASP A 678 -12.95 -12.56 36.64
CA ASP A 678 -12.36 -13.86 36.22
C ASP A 678 -11.57 -13.80 34.89
N ASN A 679 -11.30 -12.60 34.35
CA ASN A 679 -10.59 -12.48 33.09
C ASN A 679 -9.06 -12.38 33.29
N ASN A 680 -8.35 -13.47 33.01
CA ASN A 680 -6.89 -13.52 33.07
C ASN A 680 -6.19 -12.93 31.83
N GLU A 681 -6.93 -12.59 30.77
CA GLU A 681 -6.37 -12.03 29.54
C GLU A 681 -6.49 -10.50 29.54
N VAL A 682 -5.51 -9.85 30.16
CA VAL A 682 -5.44 -8.40 30.32
C VAL A 682 -4.15 -7.81 29.74
N SER A 683 -4.23 -6.57 29.26
CA SER A 683 -3.11 -5.84 28.66
C SER A 683 -3.36 -4.34 28.73
N ALA A 684 -2.29 -3.54 28.63
CA ALA A 684 -2.40 -2.13 28.26
C ALA A 684 -2.82 -2.01 26.79
N VAL A 685 -3.54 -0.95 26.45
CA VAL A 685 -4.15 -0.79 25.13
C VAL A 685 -4.03 0.62 24.58
N VAL A 686 -4.07 0.73 23.25
CA VAL A 686 -4.34 1.97 22.54
C VAL A 686 -5.62 1.80 21.74
N LEU A 687 -6.67 2.54 22.10
CA LEU A 687 -7.92 2.60 21.35
C LEU A 687 -7.87 3.74 20.35
N ARG A 688 -8.15 3.47 19.07
CA ARG A 688 -8.30 4.44 17.99
C ARG A 688 -9.77 4.60 17.64
N SER A 689 -10.24 5.84 17.58
CA SER A 689 -11.60 6.19 17.12
C SER A 689 -11.60 7.46 16.28
N ASN A 690 -12.58 7.58 15.38
CA ASN A 690 -12.89 8.85 14.70
C ASN A 690 -13.87 9.73 15.49
N SER A 691 -14.34 9.25 16.65
CA SER A 691 -15.36 9.89 17.47
C SER A 691 -14.84 10.11 18.88
N LEU A 692 -14.75 11.37 19.30
CA LEU A 692 -14.41 11.71 20.67
C LEU A 692 -15.48 11.27 21.68
N VAL A 693 -16.72 11.06 21.22
CA VAL A 693 -17.81 10.46 22.02
C VAL A 693 -17.43 9.04 22.42
N ASN A 694 -16.96 8.22 21.47
CA ASN A 694 -16.57 6.83 21.76
C ASN A 694 -15.38 6.77 22.75
N ILE A 695 -14.43 7.69 22.62
CA ILE A 695 -13.31 7.81 23.57
C ILE A 695 -13.82 8.19 24.96
N SER A 696 -14.72 9.18 25.05
CA SER A 696 -15.29 9.63 26.32
C SER A 696 -16.08 8.51 26.99
N ASP A 697 -16.95 7.83 26.24
CA ASP A 697 -17.76 6.71 26.73
C ASP A 697 -16.87 5.57 27.21
N ARG A 698 -15.78 5.24 26.48
CA ARG A 698 -14.82 4.22 26.91
C ARG A 698 -14.14 4.59 28.23
N ILE A 699 -13.72 5.83 28.39
CA ILE A 699 -13.08 6.31 29.64
C ILE A 699 -14.07 6.20 30.80
N ILE A 700 -15.32 6.64 30.62
CA ILE A 700 -16.36 6.53 31.64
C ILE A 700 -16.61 5.06 32.01
N ASP A 701 -16.82 4.19 31.02
CA ASP A 701 -17.10 2.76 31.23
C ASP A 701 -15.96 2.06 32.00
N ASN A 702 -14.71 2.46 31.75
CA ASN A 702 -13.54 1.84 32.36
C ASN A 702 -13.27 2.36 33.78
N PHE A 703 -13.59 3.64 34.05
CA PHE A 703 -13.27 4.28 35.32
C PHE A 703 -14.42 4.24 36.33
N VAL A 704 -15.67 4.14 35.87
CA VAL A 704 -16.86 4.12 36.73
C VAL A 704 -17.36 2.69 36.90
N THR A 705 -16.81 1.95 37.86
CA THR A 705 -17.23 0.57 38.16
C THR A 705 -18.17 0.52 39.39
N GLY A 706 -19.47 0.31 39.17
CA GLY A 706 -20.48 -0.22 40.12
C GLY A 706 -20.54 0.31 41.57
N GLU A 707 -21.64 1.02 41.88
CA GLU A 707 -22.11 1.46 43.22
C GLU A 707 -21.15 2.35 44.05
N GLU A 708 -20.29 3.13 43.42
CA GLU A 708 -19.61 4.21 44.15
C GLU A 708 -20.57 5.35 44.47
N GLU A 709 -20.54 5.77 45.74
CA GLU A 709 -21.35 6.85 46.29
C GLU A 709 -21.28 8.10 45.42
N LYS A 710 -22.45 8.72 45.23
CA LYS A 710 -22.71 9.97 44.52
C LYS A 710 -22.00 11.18 45.16
N GLY A 711 -20.68 11.17 45.21
CA GLY A 711 -19.86 12.38 45.31
C GLY A 711 -19.57 12.89 43.91
N GLN A 712 -19.65 14.21 43.68
CA GLN A 712 -19.20 14.82 42.41
C GLN A 712 -17.67 14.77 42.33
N LYS A 713 -17.11 13.60 42.00
CA LYS A 713 -15.68 13.43 41.75
C LYS A 713 -15.29 14.20 40.46
N MET A 714 -14.09 14.78 40.47
CA MET A 714 -13.60 15.64 39.40
C MET A 714 -12.50 14.93 38.61
N PHE A 715 -12.45 15.16 37.30
CA PHE A 715 -11.29 14.82 36.49
C PHE A 715 -10.41 16.05 36.27
N THR A 716 -9.15 15.82 35.94
CA THR A 716 -8.22 16.88 35.55
C THR A 716 -7.58 16.58 34.19
N LEU A 717 -7.33 17.63 33.41
CA LEU A 717 -6.54 17.57 32.18
C LEU A 717 -5.22 18.28 32.36
N TRP A 718 -4.15 17.58 32.03
CA TRP A 718 -2.77 18.03 32.15
C TRP A 718 -2.15 18.17 30.77
N LEU A 719 -1.43 19.28 30.60
CA LEU A 719 -0.58 19.52 29.45
C LEU A 719 0.87 19.32 29.85
N ILE A 720 1.64 18.72 28.95
CA ILE A 720 3.09 18.58 29.09
C ILE A 720 3.77 19.03 27.80
N SER A 721 5.02 19.47 27.91
CA SER A 721 5.88 19.73 26.75
C SER A 721 7.06 18.76 26.80
N VAL A 722 7.42 18.23 25.64
CA VAL A 722 8.51 17.25 25.47
C VAL A 722 9.57 17.87 24.57
N GLU A 723 10.81 17.85 25.03
CA GLU A 723 12.00 18.21 24.26
C GLU A 723 12.92 16.99 24.18
N ILE A 724 13.44 16.71 22.99
CA ILE A 724 14.28 15.53 22.71
C ILE A 724 15.59 16.06 22.15
N GLN A 725 16.71 15.71 22.78
CA GLN A 725 18.06 16.14 22.41
C GLN A 725 18.91 15.00 21.86
#